data_AF-A0A0W0ZD64-F1
#
_entry.id   AF-A0A0W0ZD64-F1
#
_cell.length_a   1.000
_cell.length_b   1.000
_cell.length_c   1.000
_cell.angle_alpha   90.00
_cell.angle_beta   90.00
_cell.angle_gamma   90.00
#
_symmetry.space_group_name_H-M   'P 1'
#
loop_
_entity.id
_entity.type
_entity.pdbx_description
1 polymer ?
#
loop_
_entity_poly.entity_id
_entity_poly.type
_entity_poly.pdbx_seq_one_letter_code
_entity_poly.pdbx_strand_id
1 'polypeptide(L)'
;MQIKKDDALSDDAKIVALLDVFLTENTLISKSFGGSNSGLSKFIRNFCVENFGVELVQESTFRVKPDGLIMHVLNEQGIKPPEKDSLLPPVRRKETEMGRVSKSAPVLKIQDEPKIRVTASLDSIETSREEIGQFTLRKNKEFTRLGSMFGAKQFCYAEKPGGVEPGFRAVDLDELFFKELDKILAAERLPPIKQVADVQKLKDLKDVLGKEEDLRQKQIIFATFVNTQIKGPHAKEVMVPNIQWLCDEVKAAVAKNNQLSAWMYKLDYAEGQKNRIKANKEALREFVGTRLAGIFSAQNQKQEIVWVNNGEGDVHALLACGWKNGLQELTQFLHGGSEPDYNGVLVEDKKAFVKRSKYIRGLGKNLPFGIGIGDRDGMGKDAQNKGFADEAYYGFDYGKPYEGAGVAASLSDDFSFEDTFAKAPALFRGSSVIGFARHFMYRNYSVFYDTALSERMEGIHLLRKMITGENPSDEVIESYPELKEELQRIQEITPSPEELLNILGTLREKSKDGSPLQSLIDAQILELCSGKLSTFDLYFAQIKIDLIDMVIENNVNSAELADYIEFINEMAANARNSNQHILTTFKQRLSLTAQEIDLLDRLEKYFSPTSVMSHDGEVFLNLMRFDPPSSRIPFQLKKEESGTYTLTTTNKDIARQLEDEFGLKCTKSDAGLSCTVDAEALKQLMKNAEVKYNQKRDGLLIKPTYKLVTFPYMVSILNQDNAPQDPKVDLSFSWLEDNSLSLRIIAKTKQQVEHVEQLFGIKLMLNDAQLIQIPPDMHAKFQKSVDKHYEQLTNSKVSIEQRQRESVISVLSKKEEIFPPSDKWKGLHDKSETEISKTKLPTELLMKRLSALIHDDGVWERARNVIEDITDPKIIEQLLSYNDQSLSAPDNLKAIIDERFAEIHAIEDKQAVAEASDKVSVRQTLF
;
A
#
# COMPACT_ATOMS: atom_id res chain seq x y z
N MET A 1 -6.46 7.34 -42.18
CA MET A 1 -7.59 8.19 -42.64
C MET A 1 -8.37 8.82 -41.47
N GLN A 2 -8.40 8.19 -40.28
CA GLN A 2 -9.00 8.76 -39.06
C GLN A 2 -8.15 9.90 -38.46
N ILE A 3 -6.83 9.73 -38.25
CA ILE A 3 -5.94 10.78 -37.69
C ILE A 3 -6.01 12.10 -38.48
N LYS A 4 -6.05 12.03 -39.82
CA LYS A 4 -6.13 13.22 -40.70
C LYS A 4 -7.45 14.00 -40.55
N LYS A 5 -8.51 13.36 -40.04
CA LYS A 5 -9.85 13.94 -39.87
C LYS A 5 -10.16 14.28 -38.40
N ASP A 6 -9.18 14.12 -37.50
CA ASP A 6 -9.35 14.45 -36.10
C ASP A 6 -9.09 15.95 -35.89
N ASP A 7 -10.16 16.70 -35.66
CA ASP A 7 -10.08 18.16 -35.48
C ASP A 7 -9.55 18.56 -34.09
N ALA A 8 -9.42 17.62 -33.15
CA ALA A 8 -8.89 17.88 -31.81
C ALA A 8 -7.35 17.91 -31.75
N LEU A 9 -6.66 17.33 -32.76
CA LEU A 9 -5.21 17.29 -32.83
C LEU A 9 -4.67 18.43 -33.73
N SER A 10 -3.61 19.10 -33.26
CA SER A 10 -2.83 20.02 -34.10
C SER A 10 -2.16 19.27 -35.26
N ASP A 11 -1.75 20.01 -36.30
CA ASP A 11 -1.05 19.40 -37.45
C ASP A 11 0.25 18.70 -37.03
N ASP A 12 0.97 19.25 -36.06
CA ASP A 12 2.16 18.64 -35.46
C ASP A 12 1.83 17.38 -34.66
N ALA A 13 0.80 17.41 -33.84
CA ALA A 13 0.34 16.24 -33.09
C ALA A 13 -0.14 15.12 -34.04
N LYS A 14 -0.71 15.46 -35.19
CA LYS A 14 -1.07 14.50 -36.25
C LYS A 14 0.17 13.85 -36.88
N ILE A 15 1.25 14.61 -37.10
CA ILE A 15 2.52 14.10 -37.62
C ILE A 15 3.14 13.11 -36.60
N VAL A 16 3.18 13.49 -35.32
CA VAL A 16 3.70 12.63 -34.24
C VAL A 16 2.83 11.38 -34.06
N ALA A 17 1.49 11.52 -34.05
CA ALA A 17 0.57 10.40 -33.94
C ALA A 17 0.67 9.43 -35.14
N LEU A 18 0.99 9.93 -36.33
CA LEU A 18 1.25 9.10 -37.50
C LEU A 18 2.55 8.30 -37.35
N LEU A 19 3.63 8.94 -36.88
CA LEU A 19 4.89 8.27 -36.58
C LEU A 19 4.70 7.17 -35.52
N ASP A 20 3.91 7.43 -34.47
CA ASP A 20 3.55 6.44 -33.44
C ASP A 20 2.86 5.18 -34.01
N VAL A 21 1.99 5.36 -35.01
CA VAL A 21 1.40 4.21 -35.74
C VAL A 21 2.47 3.42 -36.49
N PHE A 22 3.38 4.08 -37.21
CA PHE A 22 4.48 3.40 -37.89
C PHE A 22 5.41 2.66 -36.92
N LEU A 23 5.66 3.23 -35.74
CA LEU A 23 6.42 2.61 -34.65
C LEU A 23 5.73 1.34 -34.14
N THR A 24 4.44 1.43 -33.85
CA THR A 24 3.62 0.31 -33.36
C THR A 24 3.58 -0.84 -34.36
N GLU A 25 3.28 -0.54 -35.63
CA GLU A 25 3.23 -1.53 -36.71
C GLU A 25 4.59 -2.19 -36.93
N ASN A 26 5.68 -1.41 -36.95
CA ASN A 26 7.02 -1.97 -37.09
C ASN A 26 7.40 -2.90 -35.93
N THR A 27 6.93 -2.61 -34.72
CA THR A 27 7.15 -3.45 -33.54
C THR A 27 6.38 -4.76 -33.65
N LEU A 28 5.11 -4.74 -34.05
CA LEU A 28 4.30 -5.94 -34.31
C LEU A 28 4.92 -6.82 -35.40
N ILE A 29 5.38 -6.20 -36.50
CA ILE A 29 6.05 -6.91 -37.61
C ILE A 29 7.36 -7.52 -37.13
N SER A 30 8.12 -6.81 -36.30
CA SER A 30 9.41 -7.30 -35.77
C SER A 30 9.23 -8.52 -34.86
N LYS A 31 8.08 -8.64 -34.17
CA LYS A 31 7.69 -9.81 -33.34
C LYS A 31 7.02 -10.94 -34.15
N SER A 32 6.75 -10.73 -35.44
CA SER A 32 6.18 -11.75 -36.32
C SER A 32 7.22 -12.74 -36.85
N PHE A 33 6.77 -13.84 -37.47
CA PHE A 33 7.65 -14.89 -38.02
C PHE A 33 8.68 -14.38 -39.05
N GLY A 34 8.42 -13.24 -39.71
CA GLY A 34 9.36 -12.62 -40.66
C GLY A 34 10.42 -11.72 -40.01
N GLY A 35 10.24 -11.37 -38.74
CA GLY A 35 11.16 -10.59 -37.92
C GLY A 35 11.45 -9.17 -38.43
N SER A 36 12.43 -8.56 -37.77
CA SER A 36 12.99 -7.24 -38.07
C SER A 36 13.58 -7.10 -39.49
N ASN A 37 13.91 -8.22 -40.14
CA ASN A 37 14.52 -8.26 -41.47
C ASN A 37 13.51 -8.37 -42.63
N SER A 38 12.22 -8.44 -42.33
CA SER A 38 11.16 -8.48 -43.34
C SER A 38 11.21 -7.25 -44.26
N GLY A 39 10.81 -7.42 -45.53
CA GLY A 39 10.77 -6.32 -46.51
C GLY A 39 9.87 -5.16 -46.06
N LEU A 40 8.77 -5.47 -45.35
CA LEU A 40 7.86 -4.48 -44.79
C LEU A 40 8.48 -3.70 -43.63
N SER A 41 9.19 -4.36 -42.70
CA SER A 41 9.92 -3.66 -41.63
C SER A 41 11.00 -2.75 -42.21
N LYS A 42 11.79 -3.23 -43.18
CA LYS A 42 12.80 -2.40 -43.87
C LYS A 42 12.19 -1.18 -44.55
N PHE A 43 11.05 -1.36 -45.23
CA PHE A 43 10.31 -0.24 -45.83
C PHE A 43 9.89 0.79 -44.78
N ILE A 44 9.27 0.36 -43.68
CA ILE A 44 8.81 1.27 -42.62
C ILE A 44 10.00 2.02 -42.00
N ARG A 45 11.11 1.34 -41.69
CA ARG A 45 12.32 2.00 -41.17
C ARG A 45 12.86 3.06 -42.11
N ASN A 46 13.02 2.72 -43.39
CA ASN A 46 13.53 3.67 -44.39
C ASN A 46 12.57 4.84 -44.55
N PHE A 47 11.27 4.57 -44.58
CA PHE A 47 10.25 5.61 -44.65
C PHE A 47 10.34 6.58 -43.46
N CYS A 48 10.49 6.06 -42.23
CA CYS A 48 10.64 6.87 -41.02
C CYS A 48 11.92 7.72 -41.04
N VAL A 49 13.03 7.17 -41.53
CA VAL A 49 14.28 7.91 -41.64
C VAL A 49 14.16 9.02 -42.68
N GLU A 50 13.60 8.74 -43.85
CA GLU A 50 13.51 9.69 -44.96
C GLU A 50 12.48 10.79 -44.73
N ASN A 51 11.32 10.47 -44.16
CA ASN A 51 10.17 11.38 -44.09
C ASN A 51 9.98 12.02 -42.72
N PHE A 52 10.32 11.31 -41.64
CA PHE A 52 10.20 11.84 -40.28
C PHE A 52 11.57 12.26 -39.70
N GLY A 53 12.67 11.77 -40.28
CA GLY A 53 14.01 11.94 -39.70
C GLY A 53 14.17 11.15 -38.39
N VAL A 54 13.56 9.96 -38.32
CA VAL A 54 13.57 9.11 -37.13
C VAL A 54 14.16 7.74 -37.46
N GLU A 55 15.21 7.35 -36.74
CA GLU A 55 15.82 6.02 -36.86
C GLU A 55 15.17 5.05 -35.91
N LEU A 56 14.65 3.93 -36.44
CA LEU A 56 14.08 2.85 -35.64
C LEU A 56 15.21 1.88 -35.28
N VAL A 57 15.66 1.89 -34.02
CA VAL A 57 16.87 1.18 -33.59
C VAL A 57 16.54 -0.27 -33.21
N GLN A 58 15.68 -0.48 -32.20
CA GLN A 58 15.17 -1.78 -31.74
C GLN A 58 13.79 -1.61 -31.08
N GLU A 59 13.15 -2.70 -30.63
CA GLU A 59 11.79 -2.71 -30.06
C GLU A 59 11.47 -1.44 -29.25
N SER A 60 10.41 -0.71 -29.64
CA SER A 60 9.91 0.50 -28.98
C SER A 60 10.87 1.70 -28.92
N THR A 61 12.12 1.57 -29.38
CA THR A 61 13.16 2.60 -29.24
C THR A 61 13.53 3.19 -30.59
N PHE A 62 13.51 4.51 -30.64
CA PHE A 62 13.85 5.26 -31.82
C PHE A 62 14.75 6.44 -31.45
N ARG A 63 15.38 7.02 -32.46
CA ARG A 63 16.25 8.18 -32.32
C ARG A 63 15.77 9.27 -33.25
N VAL A 64 15.58 10.47 -32.70
CA VAL A 64 15.24 11.65 -33.50
C VAL A 64 16.52 12.27 -34.04
N LYS A 65 16.64 12.38 -35.37
CA LYS A 65 17.80 13.04 -35.99
C LYS A 65 17.73 14.55 -35.78
N PRO A 66 18.85 15.24 -35.49
CA PRO A 66 18.87 16.68 -35.28
C PRO A 66 18.33 17.52 -36.46
N ASP A 67 18.39 16.99 -37.67
CA ASP A 67 17.94 17.60 -38.94
C ASP A 67 16.63 16.98 -39.47
N GLY A 68 15.95 16.17 -38.66
CA GLY A 68 14.70 15.51 -39.01
C GLY A 68 13.46 16.38 -38.84
N LEU A 69 12.39 16.08 -39.60
CA LEU A 69 11.08 16.74 -39.48
C LEU A 69 10.57 16.73 -38.04
N ILE A 70 10.73 15.62 -37.33
CA ILE A 70 10.29 15.50 -35.93
C ILE A 70 11.10 16.43 -35.01
N MET A 71 12.41 16.60 -35.21
CA MET A 71 13.18 17.56 -34.42
C MET A 71 12.72 19.00 -34.68
N HIS A 72 12.31 19.33 -35.90
CA HIS A 72 11.72 20.64 -36.19
C HIS A 72 10.41 20.87 -35.43
N VAL A 73 9.53 19.87 -35.39
CA VAL A 73 8.30 19.90 -34.59
C VAL A 73 8.63 20.07 -33.10
N LEU A 74 9.62 19.33 -32.59
CA LEU A 74 10.04 19.40 -31.18
C LEU A 74 10.69 20.76 -30.83
N ASN A 75 11.42 21.38 -31.76
CA ASN A 75 12.02 22.71 -31.58
C ASN A 75 10.95 23.79 -31.36
N GLU A 76 9.82 23.69 -32.06
CA GLU A 76 8.69 24.62 -31.89
C GLU A 76 8.01 24.46 -30.53
N GLN A 77 8.18 23.29 -29.89
CA GLN A 77 7.74 22.99 -28.52
C GLN A 77 8.82 23.24 -27.46
N GLY A 78 9.93 23.89 -27.82
CA GLY A 78 10.97 24.33 -26.87
C GLY A 78 12.13 23.35 -26.66
N ILE A 79 12.14 22.18 -27.31
CA ILE A 79 13.23 21.21 -27.20
C ILE A 79 14.35 21.56 -28.17
N LYS A 80 15.51 21.99 -27.68
CA LYS A 80 16.62 22.44 -28.54
C LYS A 80 17.39 21.26 -29.17
N PRO A 81 17.92 21.41 -30.40
CA PRO A 81 18.85 20.44 -30.96
C PRO A 81 20.21 20.58 -30.26
N PRO A 82 21.01 19.50 -30.16
CA PRO A 82 22.39 19.62 -29.69
C PRO A 82 23.13 20.62 -30.59
N GLU A 83 23.75 21.65 -29.99
CA GLU A 83 24.54 22.63 -30.74
C GLU A 83 25.62 21.88 -31.54
N LYS A 84 25.55 21.94 -32.87
CA LYS A 84 26.71 21.58 -33.71
C LYS A 84 27.77 22.62 -33.41
N ASP A 85 28.97 22.17 -33.02
CA ASP A 85 30.17 23.00 -32.89
C ASP A 85 30.19 24.07 -33.98
N SER A 86 29.92 25.31 -33.58
CA SER A 86 30.02 26.45 -34.48
C SER A 86 31.49 26.54 -34.91
N LEU A 87 31.75 26.40 -36.20
CA LEU A 87 33.08 26.62 -36.80
C LEU A 87 33.57 28.08 -36.70
N LEU A 88 32.83 28.95 -36.00
CA LEU A 88 33.20 30.32 -35.74
C LEU A 88 33.53 30.49 -34.25
N PRO A 89 34.67 31.11 -33.90
CA PRO A 89 35.05 31.33 -32.51
C PRO A 89 33.96 32.16 -31.80
N PRO A 90 33.72 31.90 -30.49
CA PRO A 90 32.60 32.48 -29.78
C PRO A 90 32.68 34.02 -29.79
N VAL A 91 31.63 34.64 -30.33
CA VAL A 91 31.44 36.09 -30.26
C VAL A 91 31.21 36.44 -28.80
N ARG A 92 32.22 37.05 -28.16
CA ARG A 92 32.05 37.69 -26.84
C ARG A 92 30.95 38.73 -26.94
N ARG A 93 29.75 38.40 -26.45
CA ARG A 93 28.70 39.39 -26.22
C ARG A 93 29.17 40.31 -25.09
N LYS A 94 29.48 41.55 -25.45
CA LYS A 94 29.60 42.65 -24.48
C LYS A 94 28.21 42.91 -23.90
N GLU A 95 28.13 42.91 -22.58
CA GLU A 95 26.99 43.46 -21.85
C GLU A 95 26.76 44.89 -22.31
N THR A 96 25.53 45.18 -22.73
CA THR A 96 25.09 46.52 -23.09
C THR A 96 24.76 47.25 -21.78
N GLU A 97 25.73 47.98 -21.25
CA GLU A 97 25.47 49.07 -20.31
C GLU A 97 24.59 50.13 -20.99
N MET A 98 23.49 50.51 -20.34
CA MET A 98 22.73 51.70 -20.70
C MET A 98 23.51 52.97 -20.34
N GLY A 99 23.55 53.90 -21.29
CA GLY A 99 23.66 55.34 -21.00
C GLY A 99 25.08 55.94 -21.06
N ARG A 100 25.47 56.43 -22.23
CA ARG A 100 26.54 57.45 -22.33
C ARG A 100 26.00 58.81 -21.89
N VAL A 101 26.71 59.48 -20.97
CA VAL A 101 26.77 60.96 -20.95
C VAL A 101 28.22 61.44 -20.80
N SER A 102 28.66 62.13 -21.85
CA SER A 102 29.63 63.22 -21.99
C SER A 102 31.11 63.13 -21.56
N LYS A 103 31.95 63.73 -22.43
CA LYS A 103 33.41 63.80 -22.49
C LYS A 103 33.97 64.96 -21.66
N SER A 104 35.11 64.80 -20.96
CA SER A 104 36.30 65.69 -21.05
C SER A 104 37.46 65.35 -20.07
N ALA A 105 38.68 65.23 -20.64
CA ALA A 105 40.01 65.46 -20.03
C ALA A 105 40.56 64.45 -18.96
N PRO A 106 41.86 64.52 -18.56
CA PRO A 106 42.92 63.57 -18.92
C PRO A 106 43.39 62.64 -17.79
N VAL A 107 44.17 61.62 -18.18
CA VAL A 107 44.79 60.56 -17.37
C VAL A 107 45.60 61.08 -16.18
N LEU A 108 45.36 60.52 -14.99
CA LEU A 108 46.34 60.42 -13.90
C LEU A 108 46.38 58.98 -13.37
N LYS A 109 47.56 58.39 -13.48
CA LYS A 109 48.01 57.10 -12.91
C LYS A 109 47.57 56.97 -11.45
N ILE A 110 46.92 55.86 -11.09
CA ILE A 110 46.86 55.34 -9.72
C ILE A 110 47.31 53.88 -9.77
N GLN A 111 48.25 53.56 -8.88
CA GLN A 111 48.96 52.29 -8.77
C GLN A 111 48.02 51.13 -8.44
N ASP A 112 48.28 49.97 -9.04
CA ASP A 112 47.68 48.70 -8.63
C ASP A 112 48.04 48.40 -7.17
N GLU A 113 47.02 48.21 -6.32
CA GLU A 113 47.22 47.56 -5.02
C GLU A 113 47.49 46.06 -5.22
N PRO A 114 48.47 45.50 -4.51
CA PRO A 114 48.92 44.13 -4.72
C PRO A 114 47.86 43.12 -4.27
N LYS A 115 47.42 42.26 -5.19
CA LYS A 115 46.72 41.02 -4.86
C LYS A 115 47.62 40.20 -3.93
N ILE A 116 47.22 40.05 -2.69
CA ILE A 116 47.81 39.12 -1.74
C ILE A 116 47.64 37.72 -2.32
N ARG A 117 48.74 37.14 -2.80
CA ARG A 117 48.89 35.70 -3.02
C ARG A 117 48.81 35.03 -1.66
N VAL A 118 47.67 34.44 -1.33
CA VAL A 118 47.64 33.34 -0.36
C VAL A 118 47.90 32.07 -1.16
N THR A 119 49.07 31.50 -0.92
CA THR A 119 49.56 30.23 -1.45
C THR A 119 48.58 29.09 -1.17
N ALA A 120 48.21 28.38 -2.24
CA ALA A 120 47.58 27.07 -2.19
C ALA A 120 48.56 26.06 -1.57
N SER A 121 48.35 25.72 -0.30
CA SER A 121 48.98 24.56 0.32
C SER A 121 48.05 24.02 1.41
N LEU A 122 46.91 23.46 0.99
CA LEU A 122 46.01 22.62 1.79
C LEU A 122 45.13 21.71 0.91
N ASP A 123 45.04 21.98 -0.40
CA ASP A 123 44.38 21.10 -1.40
C ASP A 123 45.24 19.90 -1.87
N SER A 124 46.27 19.52 -1.10
CA SER A 124 47.14 18.38 -1.42
C SER A 124 47.26 17.40 -0.25
N ILE A 125 46.15 17.13 0.44
CA ILE A 125 46.01 15.96 1.31
C ILE A 125 45.23 14.88 0.55
N GLU A 126 46.01 14.01 -0.09
CA GLU A 126 45.74 12.59 -0.34
C GLU A 126 44.38 12.21 -0.95
N THR A 127 44.46 11.91 -2.24
CA THR A 127 43.54 11.19 -3.14
C THR A 127 43.18 9.75 -2.68
N SER A 128 42.74 9.55 -1.44
CA SER A 128 42.17 8.26 -0.98
C SER A 128 41.17 8.35 0.19
N ARG A 129 40.53 9.50 0.41
CA ARG A 129 39.44 9.59 1.40
C ARG A 129 38.15 9.05 0.78
N GLU A 130 37.69 7.89 1.28
CA GLU A 130 36.28 7.48 1.24
C GLU A 130 35.41 8.73 1.49
N GLU A 131 34.56 9.12 0.53
CA GLU A 131 33.70 10.28 0.76
C GLU A 131 32.83 10.00 2.00
N ILE A 132 32.85 10.92 2.96
CA ILE A 132 32.16 10.79 4.24
C ILE A 132 30.65 10.61 3.96
N GLY A 133 30.12 9.44 4.29
CA GLY A 133 28.68 9.15 4.20
C GLY A 133 28.19 8.67 2.84
N GLN A 134 29.01 8.00 2.01
CA GLN A 134 28.50 7.46 0.74
C GLN A 134 27.30 6.52 0.90
N PHE A 135 26.42 6.54 -0.10
CA PHE A 135 25.31 5.61 -0.29
C PHE A 135 25.85 4.23 -0.70
N THR A 136 26.46 3.52 0.24
CA THR A 136 27.05 2.20 0.00
C THR A 136 26.05 1.09 0.30
N LEU A 137 26.01 0.05 -0.56
CA LEU A 137 25.29 -1.18 -0.28
C LEU A 137 25.90 -1.92 0.93
N ARG A 138 25.06 -2.64 1.67
CA ARG A 138 25.52 -3.51 2.76
C ARG A 138 26.20 -4.75 2.19
N LYS A 139 27.41 -5.05 2.64
CA LYS A 139 28.13 -6.27 2.24
C LYS A 139 27.65 -7.54 2.94
N ASN A 140 27.01 -7.42 4.10
CA ASN A 140 26.58 -8.57 4.90
C ASN A 140 25.20 -8.31 5.55
N LYS A 141 24.36 -9.35 5.58
CA LYS A 141 23.02 -9.35 6.20
C LYS A 141 23.03 -9.07 7.71
N GLU A 142 24.15 -9.31 8.39
CA GLU A 142 24.28 -9.04 9.83
C GLU A 142 24.68 -7.59 10.14
N PHE A 143 25.15 -6.84 9.14
CA PHE A 143 25.56 -5.45 9.34
C PHE A 143 24.36 -4.53 9.55
N THR A 144 24.53 -3.54 10.42
CA THR A 144 23.57 -2.48 10.68
C THR A 144 24.11 -1.13 10.17
N ARG A 145 23.20 -0.18 9.96
CA ARG A 145 23.54 1.23 9.73
C ARG A 145 23.35 2.11 10.97
N LEU A 146 22.83 1.57 12.06
CA LEU A 146 22.56 2.31 13.29
C LEU A 146 23.80 3.08 13.77
N GLY A 147 23.69 4.38 13.99
CA GLY A 147 24.78 5.23 14.45
C GLY A 147 25.76 5.69 13.37
N SER A 148 25.54 5.32 12.11
CA SER A 148 26.33 5.78 10.96
C SER A 148 25.68 6.94 10.21
N MET A 149 26.43 7.57 9.33
CA MET A 149 25.90 8.52 8.35
C MET A 149 25.30 7.77 7.14
N PHE A 150 24.20 8.29 6.60
CA PHE A 150 23.64 7.88 5.30
C PHE A 150 23.54 9.09 4.39
N GLY A 151 24.34 9.11 3.33
CA GLY A 151 24.62 10.37 2.64
C GLY A 151 25.44 11.34 3.53
N ALA A 152 25.65 12.55 3.01
CA ALA A 152 26.26 13.64 3.76
C ALA A 152 25.26 14.37 4.70
N LYS A 153 23.96 14.05 4.59
CA LYS A 153 22.87 14.86 5.14
C LYS A 153 21.95 14.13 6.11
N GLN A 154 22.15 12.84 6.37
CA GLN A 154 21.26 12.09 7.24
C GLN A 154 22.02 11.22 8.24
N PHE A 155 21.48 11.13 9.46
CA PHE A 155 22.02 10.33 10.54
C PHE A 155 21.11 9.15 10.86
N CYS A 156 21.66 7.93 10.82
CA CYS A 156 20.92 6.70 11.11
C CYS A 156 20.75 6.52 12.62
N TYR A 157 19.55 6.69 13.14
CA TYR A 157 19.31 6.73 14.59
C TYR A 157 18.56 5.51 15.14
N ALA A 158 17.96 4.67 14.29
CA ALA A 158 17.25 3.47 14.73
C ALA A 158 17.20 2.39 13.63
N GLU A 159 16.93 1.16 14.01
CA GLU A 159 16.55 0.08 13.09
C GLU A 159 15.07 0.21 12.66
N LYS A 160 14.70 -0.37 11.51
CA LYS A 160 13.30 -0.49 11.10
C LYS A 160 12.53 -1.38 12.09
N PRO A 161 11.32 -0.99 12.56
CA PRO A 161 10.50 -1.85 13.40
C PRO A 161 9.88 -2.98 12.58
N GLY A 162 10.03 -4.23 13.01
CA GLY A 162 9.32 -5.38 12.46
C GLY A 162 9.47 -5.62 10.94
N GLY A 163 8.61 -6.51 10.42
CA GLY A 163 8.61 -6.93 9.01
C GLY A 163 9.70 -7.94 8.65
N VAL A 164 9.65 -8.43 7.41
CA VAL A 164 10.63 -9.40 6.88
C VAL A 164 11.76 -8.68 6.14
N GLU A 165 11.48 -7.51 5.54
CA GLU A 165 12.48 -6.76 4.79
C GLU A 165 13.42 -5.96 5.70
N PRO A 166 14.74 -5.97 5.42
CA PRO A 166 15.71 -5.18 6.15
C PRO A 166 15.52 -3.69 5.92
N GLY A 167 15.90 -2.88 6.92
CA GLY A 167 15.75 -1.44 6.86
C GLY A 167 16.23 -0.73 8.13
N PHE A 168 16.26 0.60 8.08
CA PHE A 168 16.74 1.47 9.16
C PHE A 168 15.96 2.79 9.16
N ARG A 169 16.20 3.64 10.16
CA ARG A 169 15.64 5.00 10.21
C ARG A 169 16.75 6.03 10.22
N ALA A 170 16.55 7.11 9.48
CA ALA A 170 17.45 8.24 9.45
C ALA A 170 16.70 9.56 9.67
N VAL A 171 17.39 10.55 10.20
CA VAL A 171 16.87 11.92 10.39
C VAL A 171 17.68 12.88 9.53
N ASP A 172 17.01 13.84 8.92
CA ASP A 172 17.68 14.87 8.11
C ASP A 172 18.44 15.84 9.03
N LEU A 173 19.66 16.18 8.64
CA LEU A 173 20.51 17.14 9.33
C LEU A 173 20.18 18.57 8.89
N ASP A 174 18.93 18.99 9.10
CA ASP A 174 18.45 20.35 8.81
C ASP A 174 18.62 21.31 9.99
N GLU A 175 18.22 22.58 9.83
CA GLU A 175 18.32 23.57 10.91
C GLU A 175 17.55 23.16 12.17
N LEU A 176 16.41 22.48 12.02
CA LEU A 176 15.57 22.07 13.13
C LEU A 176 16.23 20.91 13.90
N PHE A 177 16.85 19.97 13.19
CA PHE A 177 17.68 18.94 13.81
C PHE A 177 18.79 19.57 14.64
N PHE A 178 19.53 20.56 14.13
CA PHE A 178 20.59 21.20 14.91
C PHE A 178 20.08 22.00 16.11
N LYS A 179 18.88 22.59 16.02
CA LYS A 179 18.21 23.22 17.18
C LYS A 179 17.84 22.20 18.26
N GLU A 180 17.38 21.01 17.88
CA GLU A 180 17.12 19.92 18.83
C GLU A 180 18.42 19.30 19.36
N LEU A 181 19.44 19.15 18.51
CA LEU A 181 20.73 18.61 18.90
C LEU A 181 21.40 19.48 19.98
N ASP A 182 21.29 20.81 19.90
CA ASP A 182 21.82 21.69 20.95
C ASP A 182 21.15 21.44 22.32
N LYS A 183 19.85 21.13 22.33
CA LYS A 183 19.10 20.73 23.53
C LYS A 183 19.52 19.36 24.02
N ILE A 184 19.72 18.39 23.13
CA ILE A 184 20.20 17.04 23.46
C ILE A 184 21.59 17.12 24.10
N LEU A 185 22.48 17.94 23.55
CA LEU A 185 23.85 18.11 24.04
C LEU A 185 23.98 19.10 25.21
N ALA A 186 22.87 19.60 25.77
CA ALA A 186 22.88 20.49 26.93
C ALA A 186 23.60 19.85 28.14
N ALA A 187 24.37 20.66 28.88
CA ALA A 187 25.24 20.15 29.94
C ALA A 187 24.46 19.35 31.02
N GLU A 188 23.23 19.76 31.33
CA GLU A 188 22.34 19.05 32.25
C GLU A 188 21.78 17.71 31.73
N ARG A 189 21.86 17.44 30.41
CA ARG A 189 21.34 16.21 29.78
C ARG A 189 22.41 15.20 29.41
N LEU A 190 23.68 15.61 29.40
CA LEU A 190 24.78 14.71 29.09
C LEU A 190 24.89 13.58 30.13
N PRO A 191 25.17 12.34 29.70
CA PRO A 191 25.24 11.21 30.62
C PRO A 191 26.44 11.37 31.57
N PRO A 192 26.36 10.88 32.82
CA PRO A 192 27.49 10.94 33.74
C PRO A 192 28.68 10.14 33.19
N ILE A 193 29.90 10.62 33.43
CA ILE A 193 31.18 10.03 32.95
C ILE A 193 31.31 8.52 33.27
N LYS A 194 30.59 8.03 34.28
CA LYS A 194 30.55 6.62 34.67
C LYS A 194 29.71 5.72 33.75
N GLN A 195 28.82 6.27 32.91
CA GLN A 195 27.94 5.52 32.00
C GLN A 195 28.42 5.56 30.54
N VAL A 196 29.16 6.60 30.13
CA VAL A 196 29.75 6.72 28.79
C VAL A 196 31.19 7.22 28.97
N ALA A 197 32.19 6.44 28.52
CA ALA A 197 33.61 6.73 28.76
C ALA A 197 34.10 8.03 28.09
N ASP A 198 33.42 8.48 27.03
CA ASP A 198 33.85 9.57 26.14
C ASP A 198 32.87 10.76 26.09
N VAL A 199 32.22 11.11 27.21
CA VAL A 199 31.32 12.29 27.31
C VAL A 199 32.00 13.59 26.85
N GLN A 200 33.33 13.68 26.98
CA GLN A 200 34.09 14.83 26.52
C GLN A 200 33.94 15.04 25.00
N LYS A 201 33.91 13.97 24.19
CA LYS A 201 33.74 14.10 22.73
C LYS A 201 32.38 14.72 22.35
N LEU A 202 31.32 14.44 23.12
CA LEU A 202 29.99 15.04 22.91
C LEU A 202 29.98 16.53 23.29
N LYS A 203 30.71 16.91 24.34
CA LYS A 203 30.92 18.32 24.70
C LYS A 203 31.70 19.06 23.63
N ASP A 204 32.78 18.47 23.15
CA ASP A 204 33.60 19.05 22.08
C ASP A 204 32.78 19.24 20.80
N LEU A 205 31.92 18.26 20.45
CA LEU A 205 30.98 18.40 19.33
C LEU A 205 30.05 19.61 19.51
N LYS A 206 29.46 19.78 20.70
CA LYS A 206 28.60 20.94 21.00
C LYS A 206 29.35 22.26 20.85
N ASP A 207 30.55 22.35 21.42
CA ASP A 207 31.35 23.57 21.40
C ASP A 207 31.78 23.97 19.98
N VAL A 208 32.03 22.99 19.11
CA VAL A 208 32.37 23.23 17.70
C VAL A 208 31.11 23.62 16.91
N LEU A 209 29.99 22.92 17.08
CA LEU A 209 28.73 23.24 16.40
C LEU A 209 28.15 24.59 16.79
N GLY A 210 28.32 25.00 18.06
CA GLY A 210 27.82 26.27 18.59
C GLY A 210 28.57 27.50 18.08
N LYS A 211 29.74 27.33 17.45
CA LYS A 211 30.52 28.42 16.83
C LYS A 211 30.22 28.61 15.35
N GLU A 212 29.47 27.68 14.76
CA GLU A 212 29.15 27.70 13.34
C GLU A 212 27.70 28.17 13.13
N GLU A 213 27.46 28.95 12.09
CA GLU A 213 26.11 29.38 11.70
C GLU A 213 25.67 28.71 10.40
N ASP A 214 26.61 28.37 9.52
CA ASP A 214 26.32 27.75 8.23
C ASP A 214 25.87 26.28 8.39
N LEU A 215 24.71 25.96 7.80
CA LEU A 215 24.13 24.63 7.87
C LEU A 215 25.03 23.56 7.24
N ARG A 216 25.67 23.86 6.10
CA ARG A 216 26.52 22.91 5.39
C ARG A 216 27.77 22.59 6.22
N GLN A 217 28.37 23.58 6.87
CA GLN A 217 29.49 23.34 7.78
C GLN A 217 29.07 22.54 9.01
N LYS A 218 27.90 22.81 9.60
CA LYS A 218 27.35 21.97 10.69
C LYS A 218 27.17 20.52 10.28
N GLN A 219 26.63 20.28 9.08
CA GLN A 219 26.51 18.94 8.51
C GLN A 219 27.87 18.24 8.38
N ILE A 220 28.89 18.94 7.86
CA ILE A 220 30.25 18.40 7.72
C ILE A 220 30.87 18.07 9.08
N ILE A 221 30.75 18.98 10.05
CA ILE A 221 31.26 18.79 11.42
C ILE A 221 30.62 17.55 12.06
N PHE A 222 29.29 17.46 12.01
CA PHE A 222 28.55 16.35 12.58
C PHE A 222 28.89 15.03 11.87
N ALA A 223 28.90 15.01 10.53
CA ALA A 223 29.23 13.82 9.75
C ALA A 223 30.66 13.33 10.03
N THR A 224 31.61 14.25 10.21
CA THR A 224 33.00 13.92 10.59
C THR A 224 33.07 13.32 11.98
N PHE A 225 32.34 13.89 12.95
CA PHE A 225 32.24 13.35 14.30
C PHE A 225 31.69 11.91 14.32
N VAL A 226 30.64 11.64 13.52
CA VAL A 226 30.07 10.29 13.42
C VAL A 226 31.05 9.34 12.74
N ASN A 227 31.57 9.70 11.56
CA ASN A 227 32.42 8.80 10.77
C ASN A 227 33.79 8.49 11.40
N THR A 228 34.30 9.34 12.29
CA THR A 228 35.51 9.02 13.07
C THR A 228 35.29 7.92 14.10
N GLN A 229 34.04 7.59 14.41
CA GLN A 229 33.66 6.64 15.45
C GLN A 229 32.98 5.40 14.86
N ILE A 230 32.06 5.60 13.91
CA ILE A 230 31.32 4.55 13.22
C ILE A 230 31.35 4.84 11.72
N LYS A 231 32.00 3.96 10.95
CA LYS A 231 32.08 4.06 9.50
C LYS A 231 31.00 3.21 8.83
N GLY A 232 30.08 3.85 8.12
CA GLY A 232 29.11 3.19 7.22
C GLY A 232 28.38 1.99 7.85
N PRO A 233 27.91 1.04 7.03
CA PRO A 233 27.37 -0.22 7.54
C PRO A 233 28.45 -1.04 8.28
N HIS A 234 28.15 -1.50 9.48
CA HIS A 234 29.09 -2.17 10.39
C HIS A 234 28.43 -3.30 11.18
N ALA A 235 29.23 -4.18 11.78
CA ALA A 235 28.72 -5.22 12.68
C ALA A 235 28.18 -4.60 13.98
N LYS A 236 27.11 -5.16 14.54
CA LYS A 236 26.40 -4.58 15.71
C LYS A 236 27.31 -4.39 16.94
N GLU A 237 28.34 -5.20 17.06
CA GLU A 237 29.31 -5.19 18.17
C GLU A 237 30.27 -3.99 18.11
N VAL A 238 30.36 -3.31 16.98
CA VAL A 238 31.26 -2.16 16.76
C VAL A 238 30.69 -0.86 17.35
N MET A 239 29.41 -0.84 17.73
CA MET A 239 28.72 0.35 18.22
C MET A 239 29.38 0.95 19.48
N VAL A 240 29.77 2.22 19.40
CA VAL A 240 30.41 2.94 20.52
C VAL A 240 29.33 3.51 21.47
N PRO A 241 29.50 3.43 22.81
CA PRO A 241 28.45 3.84 23.77
C PRO A 241 27.92 5.27 23.64
N ASN A 242 28.74 6.24 23.21
CA ASN A 242 28.30 7.62 23.03
C ASN A 242 27.44 7.81 21.77
N ILE A 243 27.72 7.08 20.69
CA ILE A 243 26.88 7.06 19.49
C ILE A 243 25.56 6.36 19.79
N GLN A 244 25.59 5.24 20.54
CA GLN A 244 24.36 4.58 20.99
C GLN A 244 23.47 5.53 21.82
N TRP A 245 24.06 6.25 22.78
CA TRP A 245 23.34 7.27 23.56
C TRP A 245 22.75 8.37 22.66
N LEU A 246 23.52 8.86 21.69
CA LEU A 246 23.04 9.86 20.74
C LEU A 246 21.87 9.34 19.89
N CYS A 247 21.94 8.09 19.42
CA CYS A 247 20.84 7.44 18.70
C CYS A 247 19.57 7.38 19.57
N ASP A 248 19.70 7.00 20.84
CA ASP A 248 18.56 6.89 21.77
C ASP A 248 17.90 8.25 22.05
N GLU A 249 18.70 9.31 22.25
CA GLU A 249 18.19 10.67 22.44
C GLU A 249 17.55 11.24 21.17
N VAL A 250 18.17 11.04 20.01
CA VAL A 250 17.61 11.46 18.71
C VAL A 250 16.29 10.71 18.45
N LYS A 251 16.23 9.40 18.73
CA LYS A 251 15.00 8.60 18.62
C LYS A 251 13.90 9.16 19.52
N ALA A 252 14.22 9.53 20.76
CA ALA A 252 13.26 10.14 21.68
C ALA A 252 12.83 11.55 21.24
N ALA A 253 13.72 12.33 20.63
CA ALA A 253 13.42 13.65 20.08
C ALA A 253 12.50 13.56 18.85
N VAL A 254 12.81 12.67 17.90
CA VAL A 254 11.96 12.40 16.74
C VAL A 254 10.58 11.96 17.19
N ALA A 255 10.45 11.07 18.18
CA ALA A 255 9.14 10.64 18.68
C ALA A 255 8.29 11.76 19.32
N LYS A 256 8.91 12.86 19.78
CA LYS A 256 8.23 13.97 20.48
C LYS A 256 8.05 15.21 19.62
N ASN A 257 8.87 15.41 18.59
CA ASN A 257 8.86 16.60 17.75
C ASN A 257 8.44 16.25 16.32
N ASN A 258 7.17 16.55 16.00
CA ASN A 258 6.53 16.29 14.70
C ASN A 258 7.07 17.13 13.54
N GLN A 259 7.95 18.10 13.81
CA GLN A 259 8.55 18.93 12.77
C GLN A 259 9.89 18.38 12.27
N LEU A 260 10.52 17.44 12.98
CA LEU A 260 11.77 16.82 12.54
C LEU A 260 11.51 15.94 11.30
N SER A 261 12.28 16.17 10.24
CA SER A 261 12.20 15.36 9.02
C SER A 261 12.91 14.03 9.24
N ALA A 262 12.12 12.96 9.36
CA ALA A 262 12.61 11.61 9.60
C ALA A 262 12.11 10.65 8.52
N TRP A 263 12.94 9.66 8.22
CA TRP A 263 12.74 8.70 7.15
C TRP A 263 12.96 7.27 7.67
N MET A 264 12.17 6.35 7.15
CA MET A 264 12.36 4.91 7.30
C MET A 264 12.78 4.34 5.95
N TYR A 265 13.94 3.71 5.90
CA TYR A 265 14.44 3.04 4.72
C TYR A 265 14.03 1.57 4.73
N LYS A 266 13.42 1.09 3.65
CA LYS A 266 13.09 -0.32 3.42
C LYS A 266 13.95 -0.90 2.29
N LEU A 267 13.95 -2.24 2.21
CA LEU A 267 14.62 -3.01 1.16
C LEU A 267 16.15 -2.82 1.14
N ASP A 268 16.77 -2.54 2.29
CA ASP A 268 18.23 -2.42 2.45
C ASP A 268 18.89 -3.82 2.50
N TYR A 269 18.65 -4.62 1.47
CA TYR A 269 19.20 -5.96 1.31
C TYR A 269 20.71 -5.90 1.18
N ALA A 270 21.40 -6.82 1.84
CA ALA A 270 22.82 -6.98 1.63
C ALA A 270 23.11 -7.61 0.25
N GLU A 271 24.33 -7.42 -0.21
CA GLU A 271 24.85 -8.06 -1.41
C GLU A 271 24.65 -9.59 -1.36
N GLY A 272 24.08 -10.16 -2.42
CA GLY A 272 23.76 -11.59 -2.50
C GLY A 272 22.57 -12.06 -1.65
N GLN A 273 21.95 -11.21 -0.82
CA GLN A 273 20.82 -11.60 0.03
C GLN A 273 19.54 -11.84 -0.78
N LYS A 274 19.32 -11.06 -1.84
CA LYS A 274 18.19 -11.18 -2.78
C LYS A 274 18.68 -10.79 -4.17
N ASN A 275 18.03 -11.31 -5.22
CA ASN A 275 18.32 -10.86 -6.59
C ASN A 275 18.05 -9.34 -6.70
N ARG A 276 19.09 -8.58 -7.07
CA ARG A 276 19.09 -7.11 -7.12
C ARG A 276 17.99 -6.55 -8.01
N ILE A 277 17.86 -7.05 -9.24
CA ILE A 277 16.85 -6.56 -10.19
C ILE A 277 15.44 -6.84 -9.68
N LYS A 278 15.21 -8.02 -9.08
CA LYS A 278 13.92 -8.33 -8.45
C LYS A 278 13.61 -7.40 -7.26
N ALA A 279 14.61 -7.12 -6.42
CA ALA A 279 14.45 -6.19 -5.30
C ALA A 279 14.19 -4.75 -5.80
N ASN A 280 14.84 -4.32 -6.88
CA ASN A 280 14.61 -3.01 -7.50
C ASN A 280 13.20 -2.91 -8.10
N LYS A 281 12.71 -3.95 -8.79
CA LYS A 281 11.32 -3.98 -9.29
C LYS A 281 10.30 -3.97 -8.14
N GLU A 282 10.58 -4.65 -7.03
CA GLU A 282 9.75 -4.57 -5.83
C GLU A 282 9.74 -3.15 -5.24
N ALA A 283 10.90 -2.49 -5.18
CA ALA A 283 11.01 -1.10 -4.76
C ALA A 283 10.19 -0.17 -5.67
N LEU A 284 10.38 -0.28 -6.99
CA LEU A 284 9.67 0.52 -7.99
C LEU A 284 8.16 0.34 -7.91
N ARG A 285 7.69 -0.90 -7.75
CA ARG A 285 6.25 -1.20 -7.61
C ARG A 285 5.65 -0.50 -6.39
N GLU A 286 6.27 -0.64 -5.22
CA GLU A 286 5.79 0.01 -3.99
C GLU A 286 5.86 1.55 -4.11
N PHE A 287 6.94 2.07 -4.69
CA PHE A 287 7.08 3.51 -4.97
C PHE A 287 5.95 4.03 -5.85
N VAL A 288 5.62 3.35 -6.95
CA VAL A 288 4.51 3.75 -7.84
C VAL A 288 3.18 3.80 -7.08
N GLY A 289 2.85 2.75 -6.31
CA GLY A 289 1.61 2.70 -5.54
C GLY A 289 1.51 3.84 -4.53
N THR A 290 2.56 4.05 -3.74
CA THR A 290 2.59 5.09 -2.71
C THR A 290 2.65 6.51 -3.29
N ARG A 291 3.37 6.71 -4.42
CA ARG A 291 3.41 8.00 -5.11
C ARG A 291 2.03 8.40 -5.60
N LEU A 292 1.31 7.48 -6.23
CA LEU A 292 -0.08 7.70 -6.66
C LEU A 292 -1.01 7.91 -5.44
N ALA A 293 -0.77 7.22 -4.31
CA ALA A 293 -1.54 7.42 -3.09
C ALA A 293 -1.35 8.83 -2.50
N GLY A 294 -0.11 9.34 -2.51
CA GLY A 294 0.20 10.72 -2.09
C GLY A 294 -0.43 11.78 -2.98
N ILE A 295 -0.63 11.47 -4.26
CA ILE A 295 -1.41 12.33 -5.17
C ILE A 295 -2.90 12.25 -4.81
N PHE A 296 -3.42 11.05 -4.59
CA PHE A 296 -4.82 10.81 -4.23
C PHE A 296 -5.25 11.50 -2.93
N SER A 297 -4.43 11.45 -1.88
CA SER A 297 -4.70 12.14 -0.62
C SER A 297 -3.42 12.55 0.09
N ALA A 298 -3.44 13.72 0.75
CA ALA A 298 -2.36 14.20 1.60
C ALA A 298 -2.11 13.31 2.84
N GLN A 299 -3.07 12.44 3.19
CA GLN A 299 -2.98 11.49 4.30
C GLN A 299 -2.33 10.15 3.90
N ASN A 300 -1.35 10.21 3.00
CA ASN A 300 -0.57 9.05 2.59
C ASN A 300 0.93 9.33 2.74
N GLN A 301 1.70 8.27 2.87
CA GLN A 301 3.14 8.34 3.03
C GLN A 301 3.82 8.97 1.81
N LYS A 302 4.74 9.90 2.08
CA LYS A 302 5.70 10.34 1.07
C LYS A 302 6.76 9.25 0.92
N GLN A 303 7.05 8.85 -0.31
CA GLN A 303 8.05 7.84 -0.60
C GLN A 303 8.94 8.29 -1.75
N GLU A 304 10.23 7.97 -1.66
CA GLU A 304 11.26 8.26 -2.66
C GLU A 304 12.14 7.03 -2.86
N ILE A 305 12.77 6.93 -4.03
CA ILE A 305 13.77 5.89 -4.32
C ILE A 305 15.15 6.47 -4.05
N VAL A 306 15.97 5.73 -3.30
CA VAL A 306 17.38 6.07 -3.09
C VAL A 306 18.23 4.94 -3.65
N TRP A 307 19.10 5.28 -4.59
CA TRP A 307 20.02 4.32 -5.20
C TRP A 307 21.32 4.26 -4.40
N VAL A 308 21.72 3.03 -4.01
CA VAL A 308 23.02 2.78 -3.38
C VAL A 308 23.90 1.99 -4.35
N ASN A 309 25.19 2.34 -4.44
CA ASN A 309 26.13 1.71 -5.36
C ASN A 309 26.76 0.46 -4.71
N ASN A 310 26.97 -0.60 -5.49
CA ASN A 310 27.67 -1.82 -5.04
C ASN A 310 29.18 -1.82 -5.31
N GLY A 311 29.72 -0.77 -5.95
CA GLY A 311 31.14 -0.63 -6.30
C GLY A 311 31.52 -1.14 -7.69
N GLU A 312 30.63 -1.83 -8.40
CA GLU A 312 30.86 -2.38 -9.76
C GLU A 312 30.01 -1.70 -10.84
N GLY A 313 29.34 -0.59 -10.50
CA GLY A 313 28.46 0.13 -11.43
C GLY A 313 27.01 -0.39 -11.43
N ASP A 314 26.70 -1.40 -10.63
CA ASP A 314 25.32 -1.75 -10.34
C ASP A 314 24.80 -0.93 -9.16
N VAL A 315 23.50 -0.64 -9.21
CA VAL A 315 22.82 0.07 -8.13
C VAL A 315 21.67 -0.76 -7.55
N HIS A 316 21.46 -0.57 -6.26
CA HIS A 316 20.38 -1.20 -5.53
C HIS A 316 19.43 -0.12 -5.02
N ALA A 317 18.13 -0.29 -5.24
CA ALA A 317 17.11 0.66 -4.86
C ALA A 317 16.68 0.40 -3.41
N LEU A 318 16.79 1.43 -2.58
CA LEU A 318 16.14 1.50 -1.28
C LEU A 318 14.88 2.36 -1.42
N LEU A 319 13.91 2.06 -0.57
CA LEU A 319 12.71 2.87 -0.44
C LEU A 319 12.85 3.78 0.77
N ALA A 320 12.93 5.09 0.53
CA ALA A 320 12.90 6.11 1.56
C ALA A 320 11.44 6.47 1.86
N CYS A 321 10.94 6.03 3.00
CA CYS A 321 9.56 6.19 3.43
C CYS A 321 9.48 7.28 4.50
N GLY A 322 8.80 8.39 4.21
CA GLY A 322 8.61 9.48 5.17
C GLY A 322 7.97 8.97 6.46
N TRP A 323 8.59 9.26 7.60
CA TRP A 323 8.09 8.80 8.90
C TRP A 323 7.06 9.77 9.44
N LYS A 324 5.86 9.25 9.75
CA LYS A 324 4.79 10.04 10.37
C LYS A 324 4.82 9.85 11.88
N ASN A 325 5.07 10.93 12.62
CA ASN A 325 5.01 10.88 14.08
C ASN A 325 3.58 10.68 14.58
N GLY A 326 3.45 9.98 15.71
CA GLY A 326 2.16 9.61 16.27
C GLY A 326 1.40 8.53 15.49
N LEU A 327 2.00 7.97 14.43
CA LEU A 327 1.41 6.88 13.66
C LEU A 327 1.15 5.66 14.54
N GLN A 328 -0.11 5.25 14.60
CA GLN A 328 -0.55 4.01 15.22
C GLN A 328 -0.97 3.05 14.11
N GLU A 329 -0.26 1.93 13.97
CA GLU A 329 -0.61 0.87 13.05
C GLU A 329 -1.99 0.28 13.39
N LEU A 330 -2.78 -0.05 12.37
CA LEU A 330 -4.10 -0.63 12.56
C LEU A 330 -4.05 -2.05 13.16
N THR A 331 -2.87 -2.66 13.23
CA THR A 331 -2.59 -3.91 13.95
C THR A 331 -3.12 -3.92 15.38
N GLN A 332 -3.14 -2.78 16.07
CA GLN A 332 -3.62 -2.71 17.45
C GLN A 332 -5.15 -2.79 17.56
N PHE A 333 -5.87 -2.56 16.45
CA PHE A 333 -7.32 -2.44 16.40
C PHE A 333 -8.00 -3.55 15.58
N LEU A 334 -7.29 -4.25 14.68
CA LEU A 334 -7.88 -5.30 13.83
C LEU A 334 -8.35 -6.55 14.60
N HIS A 335 -9.65 -6.81 14.63
CA HIS A 335 -10.25 -8.04 15.15
C HIS A 335 -10.80 -8.93 14.02
N GLY A 336 -10.71 -10.25 14.16
CA GLY A 336 -11.28 -11.21 13.18
C GLY A 336 -10.59 -11.22 11.80
N GLY A 337 -9.44 -10.56 11.64
CA GLY A 337 -8.75 -10.38 10.36
C GLY A 337 -7.62 -11.35 10.06
N SER A 338 -7.61 -12.51 10.73
CA SER A 338 -6.60 -13.54 10.56
C SER A 338 -6.98 -14.56 9.48
N GLU A 339 -6.03 -15.43 9.15
CA GLU A 339 -6.28 -16.59 8.30
C GLU A 339 -7.42 -17.48 8.83
N PRO A 340 -8.16 -18.16 7.95
CA PRO A 340 -7.98 -18.19 6.48
C PRO A 340 -8.75 -17.09 5.73
N ASP A 341 -9.62 -16.33 6.40
CA ASP A 341 -10.63 -15.50 5.74
C ASP A 341 -10.25 -14.04 5.55
N TYR A 342 -9.38 -13.48 6.39
CA TYR A 342 -8.94 -12.08 6.30
C TYR A 342 -10.10 -11.07 6.20
N ASN A 343 -11.15 -11.29 7.00
CA ASN A 343 -12.37 -10.48 7.02
C ASN A 343 -12.51 -9.62 8.28
N GLY A 344 -11.41 -8.98 8.68
CA GLY A 344 -11.32 -8.25 9.94
C GLY A 344 -12.05 -6.91 9.97
N VAL A 345 -12.32 -6.45 11.19
CA VAL A 345 -12.94 -5.16 11.50
C VAL A 345 -12.09 -4.45 12.55
N LEU A 346 -11.97 -3.12 12.47
CA LEU A 346 -11.26 -2.34 13.49
C LEU A 346 -12.14 -2.18 14.72
N VAL A 347 -11.59 -2.39 15.91
CA VAL A 347 -12.30 -2.23 17.18
C VAL A 347 -11.60 -1.23 18.08
N GLU A 348 -12.34 -0.55 18.97
CA GLU A 348 -11.75 0.44 19.89
C GLU A 348 -10.75 -0.18 20.87
N ASP A 349 -11.08 -1.37 21.39
CA ASP A 349 -10.19 -2.14 22.25
C ASP A 349 -10.40 -3.65 22.01
N LYS A 350 -9.32 -4.33 21.58
CA LYS A 350 -9.32 -5.79 21.35
C LYS A 350 -9.57 -6.59 22.62
N LYS A 351 -9.19 -6.04 23.78
CA LYS A 351 -9.31 -6.68 25.09
C LYS A 351 -10.64 -6.38 25.77
N ALA A 352 -11.43 -5.46 25.23
CA ALA A 352 -12.75 -5.17 25.77
C ALA A 352 -13.65 -6.41 25.71
N PHE A 353 -14.41 -6.61 26.79
CA PHE A 353 -15.39 -7.69 26.86
C PHE A 353 -16.46 -7.55 25.76
N VAL A 354 -16.87 -6.30 25.48
CA VAL A 354 -17.76 -5.95 24.38
C VAL A 354 -16.96 -5.20 23.34
N LYS A 355 -16.80 -5.79 22.14
CA LYS A 355 -16.06 -5.16 21.05
C LYS A 355 -16.99 -4.29 20.22
N ARG A 356 -16.63 -3.02 20.05
CA ARG A 356 -17.33 -2.06 19.20
C ARG A 356 -16.39 -1.59 18.12
N SER A 357 -16.94 -1.44 16.92
CA SER A 357 -16.20 -0.98 15.78
C SER A 357 -15.60 0.41 16.02
N LYS A 358 -14.38 0.62 15.53
CA LYS A 358 -13.66 1.89 15.62
C LYS A 358 -13.91 2.72 14.38
N TYR A 359 -14.37 3.95 14.56
CA TYR A 359 -14.44 4.92 13.47
C TYR A 359 -13.07 5.61 13.30
N ILE A 360 -12.61 5.70 12.05
CA ILE A 360 -11.40 6.44 11.67
C ILE A 360 -11.80 7.37 10.53
N ARG A 361 -11.58 8.67 10.72
CA ARG A 361 -11.92 9.69 9.73
C ARG A 361 -11.14 9.48 8.44
N GLY A 362 -11.83 9.50 7.30
CA GLY A 362 -11.21 9.38 5.97
C GLY A 362 -10.75 7.96 5.64
N LEU A 363 -11.15 6.96 6.41
CA LEU A 363 -10.88 5.56 6.10
C LEU A 363 -11.64 5.15 4.83
N GLY A 364 -12.94 5.45 4.76
CA GLY A 364 -13.81 5.01 3.66
C GLY A 364 -13.37 5.56 2.30
N LYS A 365 -12.94 6.82 2.25
CA LYS A 365 -12.52 7.48 1.00
C LYS A 365 -11.29 6.85 0.35
N ASN A 366 -10.50 6.04 1.07
CA ASN A 366 -9.32 5.39 0.51
C ASN A 366 -9.60 4.02 -0.14
N LEU A 367 -10.78 3.43 0.09
CA LEU A 367 -11.18 2.16 -0.53
C LEU A 367 -11.13 2.18 -2.07
N PRO A 368 -11.68 3.21 -2.77
CA PRO A 368 -11.70 3.23 -4.23
C PRO A 368 -10.28 3.24 -4.81
N PHE A 369 -9.35 3.94 -4.16
CA PHE A 369 -7.95 3.97 -4.58
C PHE A 369 -7.30 2.59 -4.42
N GLY A 370 -7.47 1.94 -3.27
CA GLY A 370 -6.95 0.59 -3.03
C GLY A 370 -7.49 -0.46 -4.02
N ILE A 371 -8.76 -0.34 -4.42
CA ILE A 371 -9.36 -1.17 -5.49
C ILE A 371 -8.76 -0.80 -6.85
N GLY A 372 -8.62 0.49 -7.15
CA GLY A 372 -8.13 1.02 -8.42
C GLY A 372 -6.70 0.58 -8.73
N ILE A 373 -5.83 0.55 -7.73
CA ILE A 373 -4.46 0.03 -7.88
C ILE A 373 -4.38 -1.49 -7.74
N GLY A 374 -5.46 -2.18 -7.35
CA GLY A 374 -5.47 -3.65 -7.19
C GLY A 374 -4.54 -4.17 -6.10
N ASP A 375 -4.30 -3.40 -5.03
CA ASP A 375 -3.35 -3.78 -3.97
C ASP A 375 -3.94 -4.85 -3.05
N ARG A 376 -3.73 -6.13 -3.38
CA ARG A 376 -4.24 -7.26 -2.59
C ARG A 376 -3.78 -7.28 -1.12
N ASP A 377 -2.65 -6.64 -0.80
CA ASP A 377 -2.16 -6.50 0.58
C ASP A 377 -2.60 -5.16 1.21
N GLY A 378 -3.68 -4.55 0.71
CA GLY A 378 -4.13 -3.20 1.04
C GLY A 378 -4.09 -2.84 2.53
N MET A 379 -4.75 -3.61 3.40
CA MET A 379 -4.60 -3.44 4.85
C MET A 379 -3.39 -4.21 5.41
N GLY A 380 -3.01 -5.30 4.76
CA GLY A 380 -2.06 -6.28 5.27
C GLY A 380 -2.74 -7.39 6.06
N LYS A 381 -2.04 -8.52 6.23
CA LYS A 381 -2.53 -9.70 6.97
C LYS A 381 -3.02 -9.38 8.39
N ASP A 382 -2.33 -8.48 9.08
CA ASP A 382 -2.59 -8.09 10.46
C ASP A 382 -3.01 -6.61 10.55
N ALA A 383 -3.38 -5.98 9.41
CA ALA A 383 -3.59 -4.54 9.28
C ALA A 383 -2.35 -3.68 9.56
N GLN A 384 -1.15 -4.24 9.34
CA GLN A 384 0.12 -3.59 9.64
C GLN A 384 0.59 -2.59 8.58
N ASN A 385 -0.01 -2.62 7.39
CA ASN A 385 0.42 -1.76 6.27
C ASN A 385 -0.20 -0.37 6.36
N LYS A 386 -1.23 -0.17 7.20
CA LYS A 386 -1.99 1.07 7.30
C LYS A 386 -2.12 1.47 8.76
N GLY A 387 -2.41 2.75 9.00
CA GLY A 387 -2.45 3.31 10.34
C GLY A 387 -3.42 4.47 10.43
N PHE A 388 -3.41 5.12 11.58
CA PHE A 388 -3.94 6.47 11.69
C PHE A 388 -2.94 7.36 12.42
N ALA A 389 -2.89 8.62 12.02
CA ALA A 389 -2.08 9.68 12.59
C ALA A 389 -2.90 10.97 12.52
N ASP A 390 -2.70 11.87 13.49
CA ASP A 390 -3.48 13.12 13.57
C ASP A 390 -5.02 12.87 13.48
N GLU A 391 -5.49 11.79 14.13
CA GLU A 391 -6.89 11.35 14.17
C GLU A 391 -7.51 10.93 12.81
N ALA A 392 -6.73 10.89 11.75
CA ALA A 392 -7.17 10.51 10.41
C ALA A 392 -6.46 9.24 9.92
N TYR A 393 -7.12 8.51 9.02
CA TYR A 393 -6.50 7.39 8.32
C TYR A 393 -5.21 7.85 7.65
N TYR A 394 -4.14 7.05 7.80
CA TYR A 394 -2.86 7.30 7.16
C TYR A 394 -2.42 6.05 6.39
N GLY A 395 -2.33 6.17 5.07
CA GLY A 395 -1.92 5.07 4.21
C GLY A 395 -0.40 5.03 3.98
N PHE A 396 0.18 3.83 4.08
CA PHE A 396 1.58 3.56 3.76
C PHE A 396 1.70 2.13 3.22
N ASP A 397 2.90 1.72 2.79
CA ASP A 397 3.19 0.34 2.39
C ASP A 397 2.19 -0.26 1.38
N TYR A 398 2.10 0.36 0.19
CA TYR A 398 1.33 -0.16 -0.94
C TYR A 398 2.19 -1.15 -1.74
N GLY A 399 2.37 -2.37 -1.23
CA GLY A 399 3.41 -3.30 -1.71
C GLY A 399 3.05 -4.14 -2.95
N LYS A 400 1.75 -4.28 -3.29
CA LYS A 400 1.28 -5.12 -4.41
C LYS A 400 0.41 -4.39 -5.47
N PRO A 401 0.62 -3.09 -5.77
CA PRO A 401 -0.15 -2.39 -6.79
C PRO A 401 0.09 -3.00 -8.17
N TYR A 402 -0.97 -3.08 -8.96
CA TYR A 402 -1.04 -3.50 -10.36
C TYR A 402 -0.49 -4.90 -10.64
N GLU A 403 -0.44 -5.77 -9.63
CA GLU A 403 -0.03 -7.15 -9.79
C GLU A 403 -1.20 -8.02 -10.23
N GLY A 404 -1.12 -8.59 -11.44
CA GLY A 404 -2.22 -9.36 -12.04
C GLY A 404 -3.36 -8.47 -12.56
N ALA A 405 -4.54 -9.07 -12.77
CA ALA A 405 -5.68 -8.39 -13.41
C ALA A 405 -6.46 -7.42 -12.49
N GLY A 406 -6.13 -7.37 -11.19
CA GLY A 406 -6.91 -6.62 -10.20
C GLY A 406 -8.33 -7.17 -10.01
N VAL A 407 -9.20 -6.39 -9.35
CA VAL A 407 -10.61 -6.75 -9.08
C VAL A 407 -11.63 -5.79 -9.69
N ALA A 408 -11.16 -4.68 -10.29
CA ALA A 408 -12.01 -3.62 -10.84
C ALA A 408 -13.01 -4.13 -11.90
N ALA A 409 -12.66 -5.18 -12.66
CA ALA A 409 -13.54 -5.78 -13.65
C ALA A 409 -14.80 -6.45 -13.05
N SER A 410 -14.77 -6.83 -11.78
CA SER A 410 -15.90 -7.43 -11.04
C SER A 410 -16.57 -6.45 -10.06
N LEU A 411 -16.16 -5.18 -10.08
CA LEU A 411 -16.59 -4.17 -9.13
C LEU A 411 -18.04 -3.78 -9.35
N SER A 412 -18.80 -3.80 -8.26
CA SER A 412 -20.17 -3.30 -8.18
C SER A 412 -20.21 -1.89 -7.57
N ASP A 413 -21.33 -1.20 -7.75
CA ASP A 413 -21.53 0.20 -7.35
C ASP A 413 -21.72 0.41 -5.84
N ASP A 414 -21.62 -0.65 -5.03
CA ASP A 414 -21.50 -0.63 -3.57
C ASP A 414 -20.08 -0.93 -3.07
N PHE A 415 -19.11 -0.95 -4.01
CA PHE A 415 -17.72 -1.35 -3.83
C PHE A 415 -17.49 -2.83 -3.55
N SER A 416 -18.50 -3.70 -3.66
CA SER A 416 -18.27 -5.15 -3.61
C SER A 416 -17.58 -5.63 -4.89
N PHE A 417 -16.73 -6.65 -4.76
CA PHE A 417 -16.01 -7.26 -5.88
C PHE A 417 -15.79 -8.75 -5.62
N GLU A 418 -15.42 -9.50 -6.65
CA GLU A 418 -15.15 -10.93 -6.56
C GLU A 418 -13.69 -11.21 -6.21
N ASP A 419 -13.43 -11.66 -4.98
CA ASP A 419 -12.17 -12.32 -4.63
C ASP A 419 -12.28 -13.82 -4.93
N THR A 420 -11.76 -14.21 -6.10
CA THR A 420 -11.79 -15.61 -6.56
C THR A 420 -11.02 -16.54 -5.61
N PHE A 421 -9.92 -16.07 -5.03
CA PHE A 421 -9.08 -16.89 -4.15
C PHE A 421 -9.68 -17.02 -2.75
N ALA A 422 -10.48 -16.05 -2.29
CA ALA A 422 -11.25 -16.17 -1.05
C ALA A 422 -12.31 -17.29 -1.09
N LYS A 423 -12.73 -17.71 -2.29
CA LYS A 423 -13.67 -18.83 -2.48
C LYS A 423 -13.00 -20.22 -2.42
N ALA A 424 -11.67 -20.29 -2.42
CA ALA A 424 -10.98 -21.57 -2.31
C ALA A 424 -11.28 -22.26 -0.96
N PRO A 425 -11.17 -23.60 -0.87
CA PRO A 425 -11.28 -24.30 0.42
C PRO A 425 -10.31 -23.73 1.46
N ALA A 426 -10.74 -23.66 2.73
CA ALA A 426 -9.98 -23.04 3.82
C ALA A 426 -8.53 -23.55 3.95
N LEU A 427 -8.30 -24.83 3.66
CA LEU A 427 -6.97 -25.45 3.69
C LEU A 427 -5.97 -24.81 2.71
N PHE A 428 -6.44 -24.22 1.59
CA PHE A 428 -5.62 -23.51 0.61
C PHE A 428 -5.48 -22.01 0.93
N ARG A 429 -6.25 -21.49 1.88
CA ARG A 429 -6.30 -20.07 2.25
C ARG A 429 -5.59 -19.75 3.57
N GLY A 430 -5.21 -20.77 4.35
CA GLY A 430 -4.42 -20.61 5.57
C GLY A 430 -2.92 -20.83 5.39
N SER A 431 -2.16 -20.72 6.47
CA SER A 431 -0.69 -20.87 6.58
C SER A 431 -0.16 -22.29 6.31
N SER A 432 -1.01 -23.20 5.86
CA SER A 432 -0.61 -24.57 5.50
C SER A 432 0.41 -24.56 4.35
N VAL A 433 1.17 -25.67 4.19
CA VAL A 433 2.17 -25.81 3.11
C VAL A 433 1.53 -25.70 1.72
N ILE A 434 0.26 -26.12 1.58
CA ILE A 434 -0.52 -26.04 0.35
C ILE A 434 -1.34 -24.74 0.25
N GLY A 435 -1.16 -23.81 1.20
CA GLY A 435 -1.92 -22.59 1.35
C GLY A 435 -1.61 -21.50 0.33
N PHE A 436 -1.51 -21.83 -0.95
CA PHE A 436 -1.06 -20.89 -1.99
C PHE A 436 -2.06 -19.74 -2.22
N ALA A 437 -3.37 -20.01 -2.08
CA ALA A 437 -4.42 -19.04 -2.38
C ALA A 437 -4.34 -17.80 -1.47
N ARG A 438 -3.83 -17.94 -0.25
CA ARG A 438 -3.63 -16.83 0.70
C ARG A 438 -2.75 -15.70 0.16
N HIS A 439 -1.87 -16.00 -0.80
CA HIS A 439 -0.98 -15.01 -1.41
C HIS A 439 -1.67 -14.18 -2.49
N PHE A 440 -2.87 -14.59 -2.93
CA PHE A 440 -3.65 -13.95 -3.99
C PHE A 440 -4.99 -13.36 -3.53
N MET A 441 -5.33 -13.53 -2.26
CA MET A 441 -6.53 -12.94 -1.62
C MET A 441 -6.34 -11.45 -1.30
N TYR A 442 -7.44 -10.70 -1.32
CA TYR A 442 -7.51 -9.32 -0.87
C TYR A 442 -7.73 -9.27 0.64
N ARG A 443 -6.73 -8.80 1.37
CA ARG A 443 -6.70 -8.95 2.83
C ARG A 443 -7.34 -7.78 3.54
N ASN A 444 -8.31 -8.07 4.41
CA ASN A 444 -8.92 -7.15 5.37
C ASN A 444 -9.54 -5.88 4.73
N TYR A 445 -9.97 -5.95 3.47
CA TYR A 445 -10.73 -4.88 2.83
C TYR A 445 -12.08 -4.62 3.51
N SER A 446 -12.62 -5.60 4.23
CA SER A 446 -13.82 -5.49 5.08
C SER A 446 -13.77 -4.32 6.07
N VAL A 447 -12.57 -3.91 6.51
CA VAL A 447 -12.34 -2.73 7.36
C VAL A 447 -12.97 -1.46 6.79
N PHE A 448 -12.98 -1.30 5.47
CA PHE A 448 -13.51 -0.10 4.80
C PHE A 448 -15.04 -0.06 4.68
N TYR A 449 -15.74 -1.16 4.92
CA TYR A 449 -17.17 -1.25 4.65
C TYR A 449 -18.04 -0.83 5.84
N ASP A 450 -17.45 -0.63 7.03
CA ASP A 450 -18.13 -0.04 8.18
C ASP A 450 -18.03 1.49 8.21
N THR A 451 -18.02 2.10 7.01
CA THR A 451 -18.07 3.55 6.77
C THR A 451 -19.23 3.88 5.83
N ALA A 452 -19.65 5.15 5.82
CA ALA A 452 -20.75 5.59 4.96
C ALA A 452 -20.41 5.35 3.47
N LEU A 453 -21.44 5.10 2.65
CA LEU A 453 -21.23 4.96 1.21
C LEU A 453 -20.83 6.29 0.57
N SER A 454 -21.38 7.41 1.07
CA SER A 454 -20.95 8.77 0.69
C SER A 454 -19.46 8.98 0.91
N GLU A 455 -18.91 8.60 2.08
CA GLU A 455 -17.47 8.71 2.35
C GLU A 455 -16.63 7.91 1.32
N ARG A 456 -17.09 6.73 0.91
CA ARG A 456 -16.42 5.94 -0.16
C ARG A 456 -16.56 6.62 -1.53
N MET A 457 -17.71 7.25 -1.81
CA MET A 457 -17.93 8.02 -3.05
C MET A 457 -17.13 9.32 -3.14
N GLU A 458 -16.80 9.96 -2.02
CA GLU A 458 -15.84 11.07 -1.98
C GLU A 458 -14.52 10.65 -2.66
N GLY A 459 -14.02 9.46 -2.32
CA GLY A 459 -12.83 8.89 -2.94
C GLY A 459 -12.97 8.62 -4.45
N ILE A 460 -14.17 8.28 -4.94
CA ILE A 460 -14.43 8.15 -6.38
C ILE A 460 -14.33 9.51 -7.09
N HIS A 461 -14.77 10.60 -6.46
CA HIS A 461 -14.62 11.94 -7.04
C HIS A 461 -13.16 12.37 -7.12
N LEU A 462 -12.36 12.08 -6.08
CA LEU A 462 -10.91 12.31 -6.09
C LEU A 462 -10.21 11.49 -7.18
N LEU A 463 -10.55 10.20 -7.28
CA LEU A 463 -9.99 9.32 -8.30
C LEU A 463 -10.41 9.75 -9.71
N ARG A 464 -11.68 10.17 -9.91
CA ARG A 464 -12.13 10.74 -11.20
C ARG A 464 -11.30 11.96 -11.57
N LYS A 465 -11.02 12.86 -10.63
CA LYS A 465 -10.18 14.04 -10.88
C LYS A 465 -8.79 13.63 -11.37
N MET A 466 -8.17 12.63 -10.75
CA MET A 466 -6.89 12.08 -11.21
C MET A 466 -7.00 11.46 -12.61
N ILE A 467 -8.10 10.74 -12.90
CA ILE A 467 -8.26 10.03 -14.16
C ILE A 467 -8.53 10.98 -15.33
N THR A 468 -9.49 11.89 -15.16
CA THR A 468 -10.03 12.71 -16.25
C THR A 468 -9.58 14.17 -16.20
N GLY A 469 -9.04 14.65 -15.07
CA GLY A 469 -8.77 16.07 -14.83
C GLY A 469 -10.03 16.90 -14.53
N GLU A 470 -11.21 16.31 -14.58
CA GLU A 470 -12.48 17.04 -14.42
C GLU A 470 -12.96 17.06 -12.97
N ASN A 471 -13.51 18.19 -12.55
CA ASN A 471 -14.20 18.30 -11.27
C ASN A 471 -15.63 17.71 -11.39
N PRO A 472 -16.23 17.24 -10.28
CA PRO A 472 -17.68 17.04 -10.22
C PRO A 472 -18.41 18.40 -10.25
N SER A 473 -19.75 18.37 -10.33
CA SER A 473 -20.55 19.61 -10.30
C SER A 473 -20.42 20.33 -8.95
N ASP A 474 -20.63 21.64 -8.94
CA ASP A 474 -20.57 22.45 -7.71
C ASP A 474 -21.51 21.93 -6.62
N GLU A 475 -22.71 21.47 -7.01
CA GLU A 475 -23.69 20.83 -6.09
C GLU A 475 -23.11 19.60 -5.38
N VAL A 476 -22.34 18.77 -6.09
CA VAL A 476 -21.66 17.61 -5.52
C VAL A 476 -20.50 18.05 -4.63
N ILE A 477 -19.69 19.02 -5.09
CA ILE A 477 -18.57 19.57 -4.30
C ILE A 477 -19.05 20.12 -2.96
N GLU A 478 -20.13 20.91 -2.96
CA GLU A 478 -20.72 21.49 -1.75
C GLU A 478 -21.30 20.45 -0.80
N SER A 479 -21.65 19.25 -1.30
CA SER A 479 -22.20 18.17 -0.47
C SER A 479 -21.16 17.41 0.36
N TYR A 480 -19.87 17.49 -0.02
CA TYR A 480 -18.76 16.83 0.68
C TYR A 480 -17.84 17.87 1.36
N PRO A 481 -17.65 17.80 2.69
CA PRO A 481 -16.65 18.61 3.36
C PRO A 481 -15.25 18.33 2.79
N GLU A 482 -14.41 19.36 2.62
CA GLU A 482 -13.00 19.26 2.19
C GLU A 482 -12.75 18.78 0.74
N LEU A 483 -13.77 18.31 0.02
CA LEU A 483 -13.61 17.83 -1.36
C LEU A 483 -13.05 18.90 -2.29
N LYS A 484 -13.46 20.17 -2.13
CA LYS A 484 -12.95 21.29 -2.93
C LYS A 484 -11.44 21.47 -2.78
N GLU A 485 -10.94 21.40 -1.54
CA GLU A 485 -9.53 21.60 -1.21
C GLU A 485 -8.67 20.44 -1.74
N GLU A 486 -9.15 19.20 -1.59
CA GLU A 486 -8.45 18.02 -2.13
C GLU A 486 -8.45 18.00 -3.67
N LEU A 487 -9.55 18.38 -4.33
CA LEU A 487 -9.59 18.50 -5.79
C LEU A 487 -8.63 19.58 -6.31
N GLN A 488 -8.53 20.71 -5.60
CA GLN A 488 -7.56 21.76 -5.91
C GLN A 488 -6.13 21.27 -5.71
N ARG A 489 -5.84 20.58 -4.60
CA ARG A 489 -4.53 19.99 -4.35
C ARG A 489 -4.13 19.01 -5.45
N ILE A 490 -5.04 18.11 -5.86
CA ILE A 490 -4.79 17.18 -6.97
C ILE A 490 -4.50 17.97 -8.26
N GLN A 491 -5.25 19.04 -8.54
CA GLN A 491 -5.01 19.88 -9.71
C GLN A 491 -3.61 20.53 -9.69
N GLU A 492 -3.17 21.04 -8.54
CA GLU A 492 -1.88 21.73 -8.37
C GLU A 492 -0.69 20.78 -8.49
N ILE A 493 -0.82 19.53 -8.04
CA ILE A 493 0.26 18.52 -8.13
C ILE A 493 0.21 17.70 -9.43
N THR A 494 -0.82 17.88 -10.25
CA THR A 494 -0.93 17.17 -11.52
C THR A 494 0.06 17.75 -12.52
N PRO A 495 1.02 16.95 -13.02
CA PRO A 495 2.02 17.45 -13.94
C PRO A 495 1.38 17.86 -15.27
N SER A 496 1.86 18.97 -15.83
CA SER A 496 1.46 19.38 -17.19
C SER A 496 2.42 18.79 -18.24
N PRO A 497 1.94 18.52 -19.48
CA PRO A 497 2.81 18.08 -20.56
C PRO A 497 3.98 19.03 -20.83
N GLU A 498 3.76 20.34 -20.71
CA GLU A 498 4.79 21.37 -20.91
C GLU A 498 5.92 21.27 -19.87
N GLU A 499 5.58 21.13 -18.59
CA GLU A 499 6.58 20.93 -17.53
C GLU A 499 7.40 19.66 -17.76
N LEU A 500 6.74 18.56 -18.13
CA LEU A 500 7.41 17.28 -18.40
C LEU A 500 8.35 17.36 -19.61
N LEU A 501 7.93 18.02 -20.69
CA LEU A 501 8.76 18.23 -21.89
C LEU A 501 9.98 19.10 -21.60
N ASN A 502 9.83 20.13 -20.76
CA ASN A 502 10.95 20.98 -20.33
C ASN A 502 12.01 20.18 -19.53
N ILE A 503 11.57 19.29 -18.64
CA ILE A 503 12.47 18.39 -17.90
C ILE A 503 13.17 17.45 -18.87
N LEU A 504 12.43 16.78 -19.76
CA LEU A 504 12.99 15.87 -20.75
C LEU A 504 13.98 16.55 -21.70
N GLY A 505 13.72 17.79 -22.12
CA GLY A 505 14.66 18.58 -22.92
C GLY A 505 15.99 18.78 -22.20
N THR A 506 15.95 19.11 -20.91
CA THR A 506 17.16 19.25 -20.07
C THR A 506 17.90 17.92 -19.92
N LEU A 507 17.18 16.81 -19.71
CA LEU A 507 17.79 15.47 -19.62
C LEU A 507 18.42 15.06 -20.96
N ARG A 508 17.76 15.39 -22.07
CA ARG A 508 18.26 15.13 -23.42
C ARG A 508 19.58 15.86 -23.68
N GLU A 509 19.69 17.12 -23.28
CA GLU A 509 20.92 17.92 -23.40
C GLU A 509 22.08 17.35 -22.57
N LYS A 510 21.79 16.76 -21.39
CA LYS A 510 22.79 16.06 -20.56
C LYS A 510 23.21 14.70 -21.14
N SER A 511 22.40 14.10 -22.01
CA SER A 511 22.66 12.78 -22.56
C SER A 511 23.66 12.82 -23.71
N LYS A 512 24.48 11.76 -23.85
CA LYS A 512 25.40 11.64 -24.99
C LYS A 512 24.60 11.40 -26.28
N ASP A 513 24.89 12.18 -27.31
CA ASP A 513 24.23 12.04 -28.61
C ASP A 513 24.44 10.63 -29.20
N GLY A 514 23.34 10.00 -29.62
CA GLY A 514 23.28 8.62 -30.11
C GLY A 514 23.35 7.53 -29.05
N SER A 515 23.29 7.86 -27.77
CA SER A 515 23.26 6.86 -26.69
C SER A 515 21.90 6.17 -26.54
N PRO A 516 21.84 4.94 -26.00
CA PRO A 516 20.58 4.29 -25.65
C PRO A 516 19.72 5.12 -24.70
N LEU A 517 20.35 5.88 -23.79
CA LEU A 517 19.68 6.81 -22.88
C LEU A 517 18.94 7.92 -23.64
N GLN A 518 19.58 8.52 -24.67
CA GLN A 518 18.92 9.52 -25.51
C GLN A 518 17.67 8.92 -26.19
N SER A 519 17.74 7.68 -26.67
CA SER A 519 16.58 7.00 -27.27
C SER A 519 15.43 6.77 -26.28
N LEU A 520 15.73 6.48 -25.01
CA LEU A 520 14.69 6.38 -23.97
C LEU A 520 14.03 7.74 -23.70
N ILE A 521 14.81 8.81 -23.65
CA ILE A 521 14.32 10.18 -23.48
C ILE A 521 13.47 10.61 -24.69
N ASP A 522 13.95 10.37 -25.91
CA ASP A 522 13.22 10.64 -27.16
C ASP A 522 11.87 9.89 -27.19
N ALA A 523 11.82 8.65 -26.70
CA ALA A 523 10.59 7.88 -26.56
C ALA A 523 9.56 8.56 -25.66
N GLN A 524 9.97 9.04 -24.48
CA GLN A 524 9.08 9.75 -23.57
C GLN A 524 8.61 11.10 -24.15
N ILE A 525 9.50 11.81 -24.86
CA ILE A 525 9.15 13.07 -25.55
C ILE A 525 8.03 12.83 -26.57
N LEU A 526 8.16 11.84 -27.45
CA LEU A 526 7.10 11.60 -28.45
C LEU A 526 5.80 11.11 -27.82
N GLU A 527 5.88 10.32 -26.75
CA GLU A 527 4.68 9.87 -26.02
C GLU A 527 3.88 11.08 -25.52
N LEU A 528 4.55 12.08 -24.93
CA LEU A 528 3.92 13.34 -24.49
C LEU A 528 3.41 14.17 -25.68
N CYS A 529 4.21 14.36 -26.72
CA CYS A 529 3.84 15.14 -27.90
C CYS A 529 2.71 14.51 -28.73
N SER A 530 2.42 13.21 -28.54
CA SER A 530 1.33 12.53 -29.24
C SER A 530 -0.05 13.11 -28.93
N GLY A 531 -0.20 13.78 -27.77
CA GLY A 531 -1.47 14.29 -27.28
C GLY A 531 -2.47 13.19 -26.86
N LYS A 532 -2.05 11.92 -26.82
CA LYS A 532 -2.93 10.77 -26.51
C LYS A 532 -3.00 10.42 -25.03
N LEU A 533 -2.12 11.01 -24.21
CA LEU A 533 -2.04 10.70 -22.78
C LEU A 533 -3.24 11.29 -22.03
N SER A 534 -3.90 10.45 -21.24
CA SER A 534 -4.88 10.92 -20.26
C SER A 534 -4.20 11.66 -19.11
N THR A 535 -4.97 12.40 -18.32
CA THR A 535 -4.48 13.03 -17.08
C THR A 535 -3.78 12.03 -16.17
N PHE A 536 -4.31 10.80 -16.06
CA PHE A 536 -3.69 9.75 -15.24
C PHE A 536 -2.35 9.27 -15.79
N ASP A 537 -2.22 9.21 -17.12
CA ASP A 537 -0.99 8.76 -17.77
C ASP A 537 0.18 9.73 -17.50
N LEU A 538 -0.11 11.02 -17.29
CA LEU A 538 0.90 12.02 -16.96
C LEU A 538 1.59 11.73 -15.61
N TYR A 539 0.92 11.08 -14.66
CA TYR A 539 1.56 10.63 -13.42
C TYR A 539 2.61 9.54 -13.67
N PHE A 540 2.29 8.57 -14.54
CA PHE A 540 3.25 7.55 -14.94
C PHE A 540 4.39 8.15 -15.78
N ALA A 541 4.10 9.12 -16.63
CA ALA A 541 5.12 9.86 -17.37
C ALA A 541 6.09 10.57 -16.42
N GLN A 542 5.58 11.31 -15.43
CA GLN A 542 6.41 11.94 -14.39
C GLN A 542 7.26 10.91 -13.64
N ILE A 543 6.69 9.78 -13.22
CA ILE A 543 7.42 8.72 -12.53
C ILE A 543 8.57 8.18 -13.40
N LYS A 544 8.31 7.94 -14.70
CA LYS A 544 9.35 7.49 -15.65
C LYS A 544 10.45 8.55 -15.81
N ILE A 545 10.08 9.82 -15.90
CA ILE A 545 11.03 10.94 -16.03
C ILE A 545 11.89 11.09 -14.77
N ASP A 546 11.27 11.05 -13.58
CA ASP A 546 11.97 11.08 -12.28
C ASP A 546 12.95 9.91 -12.18
N LEU A 547 12.54 8.71 -12.64
CA LEU A 547 13.41 7.54 -12.67
C LEU A 547 14.60 7.73 -13.62
N ILE A 548 14.38 8.28 -14.81
CA ILE A 548 15.45 8.58 -15.76
C ILE A 548 16.46 9.55 -15.13
N ASP A 549 16.00 10.65 -14.51
CA ASP A 549 16.88 11.64 -13.87
C ASP A 549 17.69 11.00 -12.73
N MET A 550 17.02 10.28 -11.81
CA MET A 550 17.69 9.55 -10.73
C MET A 550 18.73 8.55 -11.25
N VAL A 551 18.43 7.85 -12.34
CA VAL A 551 19.35 6.88 -12.94
C VAL A 551 20.56 7.56 -13.58
N ILE A 552 20.37 8.71 -14.24
CA ILE A 552 21.45 9.52 -14.81
C ILE A 552 22.41 9.97 -13.72
N GLU A 553 21.90 10.48 -12.60
CA GLU A 553 22.72 10.92 -11.47
C GLU A 553 23.55 9.78 -10.85
N ASN A 554 23.02 8.55 -10.88
CA ASN A 554 23.62 7.38 -10.24
C ASN A 554 24.36 6.44 -11.22
N ASN A 555 24.51 6.82 -12.50
CA ASN A 555 25.21 6.05 -13.54
C ASN A 555 24.70 4.61 -13.75
N VAL A 556 23.38 4.39 -13.67
CA VAL A 556 22.82 3.04 -13.90
C VAL A 556 22.87 2.67 -15.38
N ASN A 557 23.01 1.37 -15.66
CA ASN A 557 23.00 0.83 -17.01
C ASN A 557 21.67 1.14 -17.72
N SER A 558 21.74 1.69 -18.94
CA SER A 558 20.57 2.04 -19.75
C SER A 558 19.68 0.85 -20.12
N ALA A 559 20.23 -0.36 -20.25
CA ALA A 559 19.43 -1.56 -20.50
C ALA A 559 18.54 -1.91 -19.29
N GLU A 560 19.09 -1.79 -18.09
CA GLU A 560 18.35 -2.02 -16.86
C GLU A 560 17.27 -0.95 -16.64
N LEU A 561 17.57 0.32 -16.95
CA LEU A 561 16.57 1.40 -16.97
C LEU A 561 15.42 1.11 -17.94
N ALA A 562 15.72 0.60 -19.14
CA ALA A 562 14.69 0.23 -20.11
C ALA A 562 13.75 -0.85 -19.54
N ASP A 563 14.30 -1.88 -18.87
CA ASP A 563 13.50 -2.92 -18.21
C ASP A 563 12.61 -2.37 -17.09
N TYR A 564 13.07 -1.36 -16.36
CA TYR A 564 12.26 -0.69 -15.34
C TYR A 564 11.16 0.17 -15.95
N ILE A 565 11.43 0.87 -17.05
CA ILE A 565 10.42 1.62 -17.79
C ILE A 565 9.35 0.69 -18.36
N GLU A 566 9.73 -0.45 -18.93
CA GLU A 566 8.79 -1.46 -19.45
C GLU A 566 7.89 -1.99 -18.32
N PHE A 567 8.48 -2.31 -17.17
CA PHE A 567 7.73 -2.72 -15.97
C PHE A 567 6.73 -1.65 -15.50
N ILE A 568 7.08 -0.37 -15.59
CA ILE A 568 6.15 0.74 -15.28
C ILE A 568 5.06 0.87 -16.36
N ASN A 569 5.37 0.63 -17.63
CA ASN A 569 4.39 0.64 -18.71
C ASN A 569 3.32 -0.46 -18.54
N GLU A 570 3.70 -1.66 -18.07
CA GLU A 570 2.76 -2.74 -17.73
C GLU A 570 1.79 -2.29 -16.62
N MET A 571 2.30 -1.63 -15.58
CA MET A 571 1.47 -1.06 -14.51
C MET A 571 0.53 0.04 -15.04
N ALA A 572 1.01 0.91 -15.92
CA ALA A 572 0.18 1.94 -16.56
C ALA A 572 -0.96 1.34 -17.40
N ALA A 573 -0.70 0.26 -18.14
CA ALA A 573 -1.73 -0.46 -18.89
C ALA A 573 -2.79 -1.07 -17.97
N ASN A 574 -2.38 -1.69 -16.86
CA ASN A 574 -3.31 -2.22 -15.86
C ASN A 574 -4.14 -1.09 -15.21
N ALA A 575 -3.51 0.06 -14.94
CA ALA A 575 -4.19 1.23 -14.42
C ALA A 575 -5.28 1.75 -15.36
N ARG A 576 -5.00 1.85 -16.67
CA ARG A 576 -6.01 2.28 -17.67
C ARG A 576 -7.25 1.38 -17.65
N ASN A 577 -7.05 0.07 -17.65
CA ASN A 577 -8.15 -0.90 -17.60
C ASN A 577 -8.97 -0.75 -16.31
N SER A 578 -8.28 -0.69 -15.16
CA SER A 578 -8.91 -0.53 -13.85
C SER A 578 -9.72 0.77 -13.75
N ASN A 579 -9.13 1.89 -14.17
CA ASN A 579 -9.74 3.21 -14.18
C ASN A 579 -11.01 3.25 -15.05
N GLN A 580 -10.97 2.62 -16.24
CA GLN A 580 -12.13 2.54 -17.12
C GLN A 580 -13.27 1.74 -16.49
N HIS A 581 -12.96 0.62 -15.83
CA HIS A 581 -13.97 -0.18 -15.13
C HIS A 581 -14.60 0.62 -13.99
N ILE A 582 -13.79 1.28 -13.15
CA ILE A 582 -14.28 2.10 -12.04
C ILE A 582 -15.20 3.22 -12.52
N LEU A 583 -14.78 4.01 -13.51
CA LEU A 583 -15.61 5.10 -14.05
C LEU A 583 -16.92 4.59 -14.66
N THR A 584 -16.88 3.40 -15.28
CA THR A 584 -18.08 2.79 -15.86
C THR A 584 -19.04 2.32 -14.78
N THR A 585 -18.55 1.61 -13.76
CA THR A 585 -19.35 1.09 -12.65
C THR A 585 -20.07 2.20 -11.88
N PHE A 586 -19.36 3.31 -11.60
CA PHE A 586 -19.92 4.40 -10.79
C PHE A 586 -20.59 5.51 -11.60
N LYS A 587 -20.70 5.37 -12.93
CA LYS A 587 -21.19 6.42 -13.84
C LYS A 587 -22.50 7.09 -13.38
N GLN A 588 -23.45 6.30 -12.88
CA GLN A 588 -24.75 6.81 -12.42
C GLN A 588 -24.68 7.53 -11.07
N ARG A 589 -23.73 7.14 -10.21
CA ARG A 589 -23.54 7.72 -8.87
C ARG A 589 -22.68 8.98 -8.87
N LEU A 590 -21.88 9.21 -9.94
CA LEU A 590 -20.99 10.38 -10.07
C LEU A 590 -21.71 11.74 -10.05
N SER A 591 -23.00 11.80 -10.40
CA SER A 591 -23.78 13.05 -10.42
C SER A 591 -24.58 13.28 -9.13
N LEU A 592 -24.47 12.38 -8.15
CA LEU A 592 -25.28 12.43 -6.93
C LEU A 592 -24.51 13.09 -5.79
N THR A 593 -25.22 13.87 -4.99
CA THR A 593 -24.73 14.46 -3.74
C THR A 593 -24.52 13.40 -2.66
N ALA A 594 -23.74 13.73 -1.63
CA ALA A 594 -23.52 12.84 -0.48
C ALA A 594 -24.83 12.32 0.15
N GLN A 595 -25.84 13.19 0.30
CA GLN A 595 -27.12 12.84 0.90
C GLN A 595 -27.94 11.89 -0.01
N GLU A 596 -27.84 12.05 -1.33
CA GLU A 596 -28.48 11.17 -2.30
C GLU A 596 -27.81 9.78 -2.33
N ILE A 597 -26.49 9.72 -2.19
CA ILE A 597 -25.76 8.46 -2.05
C ILE A 597 -26.17 7.73 -0.77
N ASP A 598 -26.25 8.43 0.35
CA ASP A 598 -26.66 7.84 1.62
C ASP A 598 -28.13 7.42 1.62
N LEU A 599 -29.00 8.13 0.89
CA LEU A 599 -30.37 7.67 0.64
C LEU A 599 -30.37 6.29 -0.03
N LEU A 600 -29.57 6.10 -1.09
CA LEU A 600 -29.48 4.82 -1.78
C LEU A 600 -28.99 3.72 -0.82
N ASP A 601 -27.89 3.95 -0.09
CA ASP A 601 -27.34 2.99 0.87
C ASP A 601 -28.36 2.59 1.94
N ARG A 602 -29.13 3.55 2.47
CA ARG A 602 -30.17 3.31 3.48
C ARG A 602 -31.33 2.50 2.92
N LEU A 603 -31.82 2.82 1.72
CA LEU A 603 -32.88 2.04 1.06
C LEU A 603 -32.41 0.61 0.78
N GLU A 604 -31.23 0.45 0.19
CA GLU A 604 -30.64 -0.85 -0.10
C GLU A 604 -30.53 -1.69 1.18
N LYS A 605 -29.99 -1.14 2.28
CA LYS A 605 -29.89 -1.84 3.56
C LYS A 605 -31.23 -2.05 4.26
N TYR A 606 -32.24 -1.22 4.00
CA TYR A 606 -33.59 -1.42 4.55
C TYR A 606 -34.29 -2.60 3.88
N PHE A 607 -34.22 -2.71 2.56
CA PHE A 607 -34.91 -3.76 1.80
C PHE A 607 -34.12 -5.08 1.72
N SER A 608 -32.79 -5.04 1.85
CA SER A 608 -31.95 -6.25 1.78
C SER A 608 -31.81 -6.97 3.13
N PRO A 609 -31.49 -8.27 3.16
CA PRO A 609 -30.98 -8.92 4.37
C PRO A 609 -29.70 -8.26 4.86
N THR A 610 -29.65 -7.92 6.15
CA THR A 610 -28.54 -7.19 6.76
C THR A 610 -28.20 -7.69 8.16
N SER A 611 -26.97 -7.40 8.59
CA SER A 611 -26.45 -7.67 9.92
C SER A 611 -25.82 -6.40 10.52
N VAL A 612 -25.91 -6.29 11.84
CA VAL A 612 -25.26 -5.24 12.66
C VAL A 612 -23.98 -5.74 13.35
N MET A 613 -23.60 -6.99 13.08
CA MET A 613 -22.45 -7.66 13.67
C MET A 613 -21.40 -8.00 12.60
N SER A 614 -20.13 -8.07 12.97
CA SER A 614 -19.03 -8.58 12.13
C SER A 614 -19.28 -10.01 11.61
N HIS A 615 -18.45 -10.46 10.66
CA HIS A 615 -18.56 -11.79 10.01
C HIS A 615 -18.56 -12.95 11.02
N ASP A 616 -17.80 -12.84 12.10
CA ASP A 616 -17.72 -13.79 13.20
C ASP A 616 -18.82 -13.61 14.28
N GLY A 617 -19.61 -12.53 14.19
CA GLY A 617 -20.66 -12.23 15.15
C GLY A 617 -20.17 -11.67 16.49
N GLU A 618 -18.92 -11.22 16.61
CA GLU A 618 -18.32 -10.74 17.87
C GLU A 618 -18.29 -9.21 18.04
N VAL A 619 -18.33 -8.43 16.95
CA VAL A 619 -18.15 -6.98 16.98
C VAL A 619 -19.43 -6.27 16.58
N PHE A 620 -19.85 -5.28 17.35
CA PHE A 620 -20.92 -4.35 16.97
C PHE A 620 -20.43 -3.35 15.94
N LEU A 621 -21.04 -3.35 14.76
CA LEU A 621 -20.72 -2.45 13.66
C LEU A 621 -21.36 -1.08 13.81
N ASN A 622 -20.74 -0.06 13.23
CA ASN A 622 -21.31 1.28 13.17
C ASN A 622 -22.52 1.30 12.23
N LEU A 623 -22.39 0.64 11.07
CA LEU A 623 -23.40 0.56 10.02
C LEU A 623 -23.88 -0.89 9.80
N MET A 624 -25.07 -1.03 9.22
CA MET A 624 -25.54 -2.34 8.75
C MET A 624 -24.68 -2.79 7.56
N ARG A 625 -24.30 -4.07 7.52
CA ARG A 625 -23.71 -4.73 6.34
C ARG A 625 -24.71 -5.68 5.71
N PHE A 626 -24.58 -5.93 4.41
CA PHE A 626 -25.36 -6.97 3.72
C PHE A 626 -24.92 -8.36 4.20
N ASP A 627 -25.88 -9.26 4.44
CA ASP A 627 -25.59 -10.61 4.93
C ASP A 627 -26.63 -11.64 4.41
N PRO A 628 -26.27 -12.47 3.40
CA PRO A 628 -24.99 -12.50 2.69
C PRO A 628 -24.85 -11.28 1.73
N PRO A 629 -23.62 -10.89 1.34
CA PRO A 629 -23.40 -9.79 0.40
C PRO A 629 -24.17 -9.90 -0.92
N SER A 630 -24.32 -11.12 -1.43
CA SER A 630 -25.05 -11.41 -2.68
C SER A 630 -26.57 -11.19 -2.60
N SER A 631 -27.12 -10.91 -1.41
CA SER A 631 -28.56 -10.66 -1.21
C SER A 631 -28.96 -9.19 -1.35
N ARG A 632 -28.02 -8.32 -1.72
CA ARG A 632 -28.25 -6.90 -1.96
C ARG A 632 -29.34 -6.69 -3.02
N ILE A 633 -30.30 -5.81 -2.70
CA ILE A 633 -31.29 -5.27 -3.63
C ILE A 633 -30.81 -3.86 -4.03
N PRO A 634 -30.26 -3.67 -5.24
CA PRO A 634 -29.69 -2.38 -5.63
C PRO A 634 -30.76 -1.34 -5.94
N PHE A 635 -30.45 -0.08 -5.65
CA PHE A 635 -31.24 1.08 -6.06
C PHE A 635 -30.38 2.02 -6.91
N GLN A 636 -31.00 2.69 -7.88
CA GLN A 636 -30.37 3.74 -8.67
C GLN A 636 -31.23 4.99 -8.65
N LEU A 637 -30.59 6.16 -8.62
CA LEU A 637 -31.24 7.46 -8.70
C LEU A 637 -30.71 8.21 -9.92
N LYS A 638 -31.61 8.76 -10.73
CA LYS A 638 -31.28 9.62 -11.86
C LYS A 638 -32.00 10.96 -11.72
N LYS A 639 -31.24 12.06 -11.80
CA LYS A 639 -31.79 13.41 -11.92
C LYS A 639 -32.17 13.67 -13.38
N GLU A 640 -33.42 13.98 -13.63
CA GLU A 640 -33.94 14.26 -14.98
C GLU A 640 -33.82 15.76 -15.29
N GLU A 641 -33.78 16.11 -16.59
CA GLU A 641 -33.70 17.51 -17.05
C GLU A 641 -34.89 18.36 -16.60
N SER A 642 -36.05 17.74 -16.34
CA SER A 642 -37.25 18.37 -15.78
C SER A 642 -37.10 18.84 -14.32
N GLY A 643 -36.00 18.48 -13.64
CA GLY A 643 -35.80 18.72 -12.21
C GLY A 643 -36.47 17.69 -11.29
N THR A 644 -37.12 16.67 -11.86
CA THR A 644 -37.61 15.49 -11.14
C THR A 644 -36.52 14.42 -11.05
N TYR A 645 -36.72 13.42 -10.20
CA TYR A 645 -35.83 12.30 -10.02
C TYR A 645 -36.54 10.99 -10.35
N THR A 646 -35.81 10.06 -10.94
CA THR A 646 -36.26 8.71 -11.22
C THR A 646 -35.50 7.74 -10.33
N LEU A 647 -36.18 7.14 -9.36
CA LEU A 647 -35.66 6.08 -8.49
C LEU A 647 -36.02 4.72 -9.09
N THR A 648 -35.05 3.84 -9.27
CA THR A 648 -35.26 2.51 -9.84
C THR A 648 -34.64 1.40 -9.00
N THR A 649 -35.20 0.20 -9.08
CA THR A 649 -34.66 -1.03 -8.46
C THR A 649 -35.07 -2.24 -9.29
N THR A 650 -34.22 -3.27 -9.32
CA THR A 650 -34.47 -4.48 -10.12
C THR A 650 -35.49 -5.42 -9.46
N ASN A 651 -35.69 -5.31 -8.13
CA ASN A 651 -36.59 -6.19 -7.40
C ASN A 651 -38.04 -5.68 -7.48
N LYS A 652 -38.90 -6.48 -8.11
CA LYS A 652 -40.31 -6.12 -8.35
C LYS A 652 -41.24 -6.44 -7.17
N ASP A 653 -40.76 -7.19 -6.19
CA ASP A 653 -41.59 -7.73 -5.12
C ASP A 653 -41.78 -6.71 -3.98
N ILE A 654 -40.93 -5.68 -3.92
CA ILE A 654 -40.97 -4.63 -2.90
C ILE A 654 -41.92 -3.46 -3.23
N ALA A 655 -42.65 -3.52 -4.35
CA ALA A 655 -43.48 -2.42 -4.85
C ALA A 655 -44.55 -1.94 -3.83
N ARG A 656 -45.26 -2.88 -3.19
CA ARG A 656 -46.26 -2.54 -2.17
C ARG A 656 -45.63 -1.89 -0.95
N GLN A 657 -44.48 -2.40 -0.51
CA GLN A 657 -43.78 -1.85 0.64
C GLN A 657 -43.26 -0.43 0.38
N LEU A 658 -42.78 -0.15 -0.83
CA LEU A 658 -42.41 1.20 -1.27
C LEU A 658 -43.61 2.17 -1.24
N GLU A 659 -44.79 1.72 -1.65
CA GLU A 659 -46.01 2.54 -1.59
C GLU A 659 -46.49 2.74 -0.15
N ASP A 660 -46.62 1.67 0.63
CA ASP A 660 -47.20 1.69 1.98
C ASP A 660 -46.30 2.41 3.00
N GLU A 661 -44.98 2.21 2.93
CA GLU A 661 -44.05 2.73 3.94
C GLU A 661 -43.36 4.03 3.54
N PHE A 662 -43.22 4.29 2.24
CA PHE A 662 -42.51 5.47 1.72
C PHE A 662 -43.37 6.37 0.83
N GLY A 663 -44.62 6.00 0.54
CA GLY A 663 -45.52 6.79 -0.31
C GLY A 663 -45.11 6.81 -1.78
N LEU A 664 -44.26 5.87 -2.22
CA LEU A 664 -43.70 5.85 -3.57
C LEU A 664 -44.56 5.00 -4.51
N LYS A 665 -45.17 5.67 -5.50
CA LYS A 665 -45.89 5.00 -6.58
C LYS A 665 -44.93 4.66 -7.71
N CYS A 666 -44.75 3.37 -7.95
CA CYS A 666 -43.77 2.87 -8.92
C CYS A 666 -44.46 2.16 -10.08
N THR A 667 -43.96 2.38 -11.28
CA THR A 667 -44.33 1.62 -12.47
C THR A 667 -43.49 0.34 -12.55
N LYS A 668 -44.13 -0.79 -12.86
CA LYS A 668 -43.48 -2.10 -12.99
C LYS A 668 -43.20 -2.38 -14.46
N SER A 669 -41.97 -2.74 -14.78
CA SER A 669 -41.52 -3.11 -16.12
C SER A 669 -40.71 -4.41 -16.09
N ASP A 670 -40.22 -4.87 -17.24
CA ASP A 670 -39.30 -6.01 -17.30
C ASP A 670 -37.97 -5.72 -16.59
N ALA A 671 -37.51 -4.47 -16.63
CA ALA A 671 -36.27 -4.03 -15.99
C ALA A 671 -36.36 -3.89 -14.46
N GLY A 672 -37.55 -3.78 -13.88
CA GLY A 672 -37.73 -3.60 -12.44
C GLY A 672 -38.90 -2.68 -12.07
N LEU A 673 -38.70 -1.91 -11.01
CA LEU A 673 -39.60 -0.82 -10.57
C LEU A 673 -38.97 0.54 -10.89
N SER A 674 -39.81 1.50 -11.24
CA SER A 674 -39.42 2.89 -11.49
C SER A 674 -40.41 3.86 -10.88
N CYS A 675 -39.94 4.74 -9.98
CA CYS A 675 -40.75 5.71 -9.25
C CYS A 675 -40.23 7.11 -9.59
N THR A 676 -41.11 8.01 -10.03
CA THR A 676 -40.76 9.41 -10.28
C THR A 676 -41.11 10.24 -9.05
N VAL A 677 -40.15 11.02 -8.55
CA VAL A 677 -40.32 11.89 -7.39
C VAL A 677 -39.84 13.30 -7.73
N ASP A 678 -40.52 14.32 -7.21
CA ASP A 678 -40.03 15.70 -7.27
C ASP A 678 -39.01 15.98 -6.16
N ALA A 679 -38.41 17.18 -6.17
CA ALA A 679 -37.37 17.55 -5.21
C ALA A 679 -37.85 17.62 -3.75
N GLU A 680 -39.11 17.98 -3.49
CA GLU A 680 -39.64 18.02 -2.12
C GLU A 680 -39.96 16.61 -1.63
N ALA A 681 -40.56 15.78 -2.48
CA ALA A 681 -40.79 14.37 -2.22
C ALA A 681 -39.48 13.61 -1.97
N LEU A 682 -38.40 13.92 -2.71
CA LEU A 682 -37.08 13.34 -2.48
C LEU A 682 -36.53 13.69 -1.09
N LYS A 683 -36.64 14.94 -0.65
CA LYS A 683 -36.21 15.36 0.70
C LYS A 683 -36.98 14.64 1.80
N GLN A 684 -38.29 14.43 1.61
CA GLN A 684 -39.08 13.64 2.56
C GLN A 684 -38.69 12.17 2.53
N LEU A 685 -38.41 11.61 1.34
CA LEU A 685 -37.92 10.25 1.19
C LEU A 685 -36.59 10.04 1.92
N MET A 686 -35.64 10.98 1.82
CA MET A 686 -34.35 10.94 2.55
C MET A 686 -34.56 10.82 4.06
N LYS A 687 -35.46 11.64 4.63
CA LYS A 687 -35.79 11.59 6.07
C LYS A 687 -36.46 10.28 6.46
N ASN A 688 -37.43 9.83 5.67
CA ASN A 688 -38.15 8.58 5.94
C ASN A 688 -37.21 7.36 5.85
N ALA A 689 -36.31 7.32 4.85
CA ALA A 689 -35.31 6.28 4.71
C ALA A 689 -34.36 6.21 5.91
N GLU A 690 -33.93 7.36 6.44
CA GLU A 690 -33.11 7.42 7.65
C GLU A 690 -33.80 6.84 8.88
N VAL A 691 -35.06 7.26 9.10
CA VAL A 691 -35.87 6.77 10.23
C VAL A 691 -36.06 5.25 10.12
N LYS A 692 -36.43 4.76 8.93
CA LYS A 692 -36.66 3.33 8.69
C LYS A 692 -35.38 2.50 8.79
N TYR A 693 -34.26 3.01 8.30
CA TYR A 693 -32.95 2.41 8.46
C TYR A 693 -32.58 2.25 9.94
N ASN A 694 -32.73 3.32 10.73
CA ASN A 694 -32.42 3.30 12.17
C ASN A 694 -33.35 2.37 12.94
N GLN A 695 -34.66 2.37 12.63
CA GLN A 695 -35.62 1.43 13.23
C GLN A 695 -35.24 -0.03 12.96
N LYS A 696 -34.86 -0.37 11.71
CA LYS A 696 -34.39 -1.71 11.37
C LYS A 696 -33.11 -2.06 12.12
N ARG A 697 -32.12 -1.15 12.15
CA ARG A 697 -30.85 -1.34 12.85
C ARG A 697 -31.07 -1.60 14.35
N ASP A 698 -31.92 -0.80 14.99
CA ASP A 698 -32.23 -0.94 16.42
C ASP A 698 -32.90 -2.29 16.71
N GLY A 699 -33.81 -2.75 15.84
CA GLY A 699 -34.40 -4.09 15.93
C GLY A 699 -33.36 -5.21 15.81
N LEU A 700 -32.42 -5.09 14.87
CA LEU A 700 -31.33 -6.06 14.67
C LEU A 700 -30.33 -6.07 15.83
N LEU A 701 -30.16 -4.95 16.55
CA LEU A 701 -29.26 -4.84 17.70
C LEU A 701 -29.76 -5.57 18.95
N ILE A 702 -31.06 -5.85 19.05
CA ILE A 702 -31.66 -6.45 20.26
C ILE A 702 -30.97 -7.77 20.62
N LYS A 703 -31.01 -8.76 19.71
CA LYS A 703 -30.51 -10.12 20.00
C LYS A 703 -29.00 -10.14 20.30
N PRO A 704 -28.13 -9.48 19.52
CA PRO A 704 -26.70 -9.39 19.84
C PRO A 704 -26.41 -8.69 21.17
N THR A 705 -27.15 -7.62 21.51
CA THR A 705 -27.00 -6.93 22.80
C THR A 705 -27.32 -7.86 23.96
N TYR A 706 -28.39 -8.65 23.86
CA TYR A 706 -28.67 -9.66 24.89
C TYR A 706 -27.53 -10.67 25.04
N LYS A 707 -27.06 -11.22 23.91
CA LYS A 707 -26.03 -12.26 23.87
C LYS A 707 -24.69 -11.77 24.46
N LEU A 708 -24.22 -10.60 24.03
CA LEU A 708 -22.86 -10.12 24.29
C LEU A 708 -22.78 -9.15 25.47
N VAL A 709 -23.89 -8.54 25.89
CA VAL A 709 -23.90 -7.51 26.93
C VAL A 709 -24.83 -7.90 28.08
N THR A 710 -26.13 -8.04 27.82
CA THR A 710 -27.14 -8.16 28.87
C THR A 710 -26.99 -9.47 29.66
N PHE A 711 -26.87 -10.63 29.01
CA PHE A 711 -26.73 -11.90 29.75
C PHE A 711 -25.44 -11.98 30.56
N PRO A 712 -24.25 -11.61 30.02
CA PRO A 712 -23.04 -11.55 30.84
C PRO A 712 -23.16 -10.62 32.05
N TYR A 713 -23.78 -9.45 31.89
CA TYR A 713 -24.00 -8.52 33.00
C TYR A 713 -24.95 -9.11 34.03
N MET A 714 -26.05 -9.72 33.61
CA MET A 714 -26.97 -10.42 34.50
C MET A 714 -26.26 -11.53 35.28
N VAL A 715 -25.48 -12.38 34.61
CA VAL A 715 -24.72 -13.45 35.28
C VAL A 715 -23.74 -12.86 36.31
N SER A 716 -23.13 -11.71 36.01
CA SER A 716 -22.19 -11.04 36.91
C SER A 716 -22.88 -10.44 38.15
N ILE A 717 -24.03 -9.78 37.96
CA ILE A 717 -24.87 -9.22 39.03
C ILE A 717 -25.38 -10.36 39.93
N LEU A 718 -25.98 -11.39 39.33
CA LEU A 718 -26.63 -12.46 40.09
C LEU A 718 -25.62 -13.31 40.90
N ASN A 719 -24.36 -13.36 40.48
CA ASN A 719 -23.30 -14.07 41.20
C ASN A 719 -22.31 -13.13 41.91
N GLN A 720 -22.66 -11.87 42.16
CA GLN A 720 -21.71 -10.86 42.65
C GLN A 720 -21.11 -11.19 44.03
N ASP A 721 -21.86 -11.89 44.89
CA ASP A 721 -21.46 -12.29 46.24
C ASP A 721 -20.95 -13.74 46.33
N ASN A 722 -20.89 -14.45 45.19
CA ASN A 722 -20.46 -15.84 45.17
C ASN A 722 -18.93 -15.93 45.18
N ALA A 723 -18.41 -16.80 46.06
CA ALA A 723 -17.04 -17.27 45.97
C ALA A 723 -16.87 -18.23 44.76
N PRO A 724 -15.64 -18.48 44.27
CA PRO A 724 -15.40 -19.35 43.12
C PRO A 724 -15.98 -20.77 43.26
N GLN A 725 -16.06 -21.28 44.48
CA GLN A 725 -16.62 -22.58 44.84
C GLN A 725 -18.15 -22.60 44.97
N ASP A 726 -18.81 -21.43 45.01
CA ASP A 726 -20.25 -21.35 45.22
C ASP A 726 -21.03 -21.70 43.95
N PRO A 727 -22.20 -22.35 44.09
CA PRO A 727 -23.00 -22.75 42.95
C PRO A 727 -23.52 -21.52 42.17
N LYS A 728 -23.16 -21.42 40.89
CA LYS A 728 -23.62 -20.34 40.00
C LYS A 728 -25.10 -20.48 39.64
N VAL A 729 -25.76 -19.34 39.46
CA VAL A 729 -27.13 -19.25 38.94
C VAL A 729 -27.24 -20.02 37.61
N ASP A 730 -28.32 -20.77 37.44
CA ASP A 730 -28.64 -21.38 36.14
C ASP A 730 -29.51 -20.39 35.35
N LEU A 731 -29.02 -19.97 34.18
CA LEU A 731 -29.71 -19.02 33.31
C LEU A 731 -29.76 -19.59 31.90
N SER A 732 -30.97 -19.78 31.40
CA SER A 732 -31.23 -20.25 30.04
C SER A 732 -32.31 -19.37 29.40
N PHE A 733 -32.29 -19.27 28.07
CA PHE A 733 -33.22 -18.41 27.36
C PHE A 733 -33.72 -19.01 26.05
N SER A 734 -34.90 -18.58 25.61
CA SER A 734 -35.45 -18.89 24.29
C SER A 734 -36.19 -17.68 23.73
N TRP A 735 -35.97 -17.39 22.45
CA TRP A 735 -36.72 -16.38 21.71
C TRP A 735 -38.02 -16.99 21.18
N LEU A 736 -39.12 -16.28 21.36
CA LEU A 736 -40.43 -16.64 20.80
C LEU A 736 -40.62 -15.99 19.41
N GLU A 737 -41.61 -16.47 18.65
CA GLU A 737 -41.88 -16.00 17.28
C GLU A 737 -42.27 -14.51 17.21
N ASP A 738 -42.91 -14.01 18.26
CA ASP A 738 -43.27 -12.59 18.42
C ASP A 738 -42.07 -11.71 18.83
N ASN A 739 -40.85 -12.27 18.86
CA ASN A 739 -39.63 -11.71 19.42
C ASN A 739 -39.63 -11.49 20.94
N SER A 740 -40.61 -12.00 21.69
CA SER A 740 -40.52 -12.03 23.15
C SER A 740 -39.36 -12.92 23.61
N LEU A 741 -38.71 -12.54 24.70
CA LEU A 741 -37.63 -13.31 25.33
C LEU A 741 -38.16 -14.04 26.57
N SER A 742 -38.08 -15.37 26.55
CA SER A 742 -38.34 -16.20 27.73
C SER A 742 -37.03 -16.53 28.44
N LEU A 743 -36.90 -16.08 29.68
CA LEU A 743 -35.75 -16.35 30.56
C LEU A 743 -36.14 -17.35 31.62
N ARG A 744 -35.42 -18.46 31.70
CA ARG A 744 -35.52 -19.42 32.80
C ARG A 744 -34.35 -19.23 33.74
N ILE A 745 -34.65 -18.96 35.00
CA ILE A 745 -33.67 -18.66 36.05
C ILE A 745 -33.85 -19.64 37.22
N ILE A 746 -32.76 -20.22 37.71
CA ILE A 746 -32.72 -21.00 38.96
C ILE A 746 -31.64 -20.42 39.87
N ALA A 747 -32.07 -19.79 40.96
CA ALA A 747 -31.20 -19.31 42.04
C ALA A 747 -30.88 -20.47 43.01
N LYS A 748 -29.61 -20.68 43.32
CA LYS A 748 -29.11 -21.78 44.17
C LYS A 748 -28.65 -21.29 45.55
N THR A 749 -28.38 -20.00 45.71
CA THR A 749 -28.02 -19.37 46.99
C THR A 749 -29.07 -18.33 47.42
N LYS A 750 -29.09 -17.98 48.70
CA LYS A 750 -30.00 -16.94 49.21
C LYS A 750 -29.67 -15.56 48.64
N GLN A 751 -28.39 -15.22 48.49
CA GLN A 751 -27.99 -13.95 47.87
C GLN A 751 -28.46 -13.86 46.42
N GLN A 752 -28.40 -14.96 45.65
CA GLN A 752 -28.92 -14.98 44.28
C GLN A 752 -30.43 -14.70 44.23
N VAL A 753 -31.21 -15.21 45.19
CA VAL A 753 -32.66 -14.91 45.28
C VAL A 753 -32.88 -13.41 45.50
N GLU A 754 -32.12 -12.78 46.39
CA GLU A 754 -32.20 -11.33 46.65
C GLU A 754 -31.85 -10.51 45.41
N HIS A 755 -30.79 -10.89 44.67
CA HIS A 755 -30.39 -10.20 43.44
C HIS A 755 -31.41 -10.37 42.32
N VAL A 756 -32.06 -11.53 42.20
CA VAL A 756 -33.17 -11.72 41.26
C VAL A 756 -34.37 -10.84 41.65
N GLU A 757 -34.72 -10.79 42.93
CA GLU A 757 -35.81 -9.94 43.42
C GLU A 757 -35.53 -8.46 43.15
N GLN A 758 -34.27 -8.01 43.27
CA GLN A 758 -33.87 -6.65 42.91
C GLN A 758 -33.96 -6.37 41.40
N LEU A 759 -33.44 -7.29 40.57
CA LEU A 759 -33.34 -7.07 39.12
C LEU A 759 -34.69 -7.18 38.41
N PHE A 760 -35.57 -8.07 38.91
CA PHE A 760 -36.84 -8.40 38.26
C PHE A 760 -38.08 -8.02 39.06
N GLY A 761 -37.96 -7.71 40.35
CA GLY A 761 -39.11 -7.45 41.23
C GLY A 761 -39.92 -8.71 41.56
N ILE A 762 -39.34 -9.91 41.36
CA ILE A 762 -40.01 -11.20 41.53
C ILE A 762 -39.31 -11.99 42.63
N LYS A 763 -40.08 -12.45 43.61
CA LYS A 763 -39.57 -13.27 44.71
C LYS A 763 -39.48 -14.74 44.28
N LEU A 764 -38.29 -15.32 44.36
CA LEU A 764 -38.02 -16.71 44.00
C LEU A 764 -37.87 -17.62 45.21
N MET A 765 -38.22 -18.90 45.02
CA MET A 765 -37.84 -19.98 45.92
C MET A 765 -36.49 -20.56 45.50
N LEU A 766 -35.70 -21.00 46.48
CA LEU A 766 -34.34 -21.51 46.26
C LEU A 766 -34.39 -22.86 45.54
N ASN A 767 -33.57 -23.02 44.49
CA ASN A 767 -33.51 -24.15 43.56
C ASN A 767 -34.76 -24.36 42.67
N ASP A 768 -35.72 -23.45 42.68
CA ASP A 768 -36.89 -23.52 41.80
C ASP A 768 -36.64 -22.77 40.50
N ALA A 769 -37.13 -23.35 39.39
CA ALA A 769 -37.05 -22.73 38.08
C ALA A 769 -38.20 -21.75 37.89
N GLN A 770 -37.87 -20.49 37.63
CA GLN A 770 -38.84 -19.47 37.26
C GLN A 770 -38.66 -19.06 35.81
N LEU A 771 -39.79 -18.89 35.12
CA LEU A 771 -39.86 -18.30 33.79
C LEU A 771 -40.26 -16.83 33.89
N ILE A 772 -39.47 -15.97 33.26
CA ILE A 772 -39.69 -14.53 33.14
C ILE A 772 -39.83 -14.22 31.66
N GLN A 773 -40.95 -13.63 31.27
CA GLN A 773 -41.21 -13.22 29.90
C GLN A 773 -40.93 -11.73 29.76
N ILE A 774 -40.10 -11.37 28.78
CA ILE A 774 -39.81 -9.99 28.41
C ILE A 774 -40.41 -9.75 27.02
N PRO A 775 -41.53 -9.01 26.92
CA PRO A 775 -42.15 -8.72 25.63
C PRO A 775 -41.31 -7.73 24.81
N PRO A 776 -41.55 -7.62 23.48
CA PRO A 776 -40.67 -6.89 22.57
C PRO A 776 -40.51 -5.41 22.90
N ASP A 777 -41.60 -4.78 23.32
CA ASP A 777 -41.68 -3.38 23.72
C ASP A 777 -40.90 -3.07 25.02
N MET A 778 -40.61 -4.10 25.81
CA MET A 778 -39.90 -3.98 27.08
C MET A 778 -38.39 -4.23 26.99
N HIS A 779 -37.86 -4.70 25.85
CA HIS A 779 -36.44 -5.03 25.73
C HIS A 779 -35.52 -3.87 26.07
N ALA A 780 -35.73 -2.69 25.47
CA ALA A 780 -34.86 -1.54 25.68
C ALA A 780 -34.86 -1.08 27.14
N LYS A 781 -36.03 -1.12 27.80
CA LYS A 781 -36.17 -0.78 29.22
C LYS A 781 -35.45 -1.79 30.11
N PHE A 782 -35.58 -3.08 29.79
CA PHE A 782 -34.93 -4.16 30.53
C PHE A 782 -33.41 -4.08 30.41
N GLN A 783 -32.87 -3.93 29.20
CA GLN A 783 -31.43 -3.79 28.95
C GLN A 783 -30.84 -2.61 29.74
N LYS A 784 -31.46 -1.43 29.66
CA LYS A 784 -31.04 -0.25 30.46
C LYS A 784 -31.08 -0.49 31.96
N SER A 785 -32.05 -1.27 32.44
CA SER A 785 -32.12 -1.64 33.87
C SER A 785 -30.94 -2.50 34.28
N VAL A 786 -30.61 -3.54 33.49
CA VAL A 786 -29.46 -4.41 33.74
C VAL A 786 -28.15 -3.62 33.71
N ASP A 787 -27.95 -2.79 32.68
CA ASP A 787 -26.75 -1.97 32.53
C ASP A 787 -26.55 -1.05 33.74
N LYS A 788 -27.61 -0.38 34.20
CA LYS A 788 -27.58 0.48 35.40
C LYS A 788 -27.16 -0.29 36.67
N HIS A 789 -27.68 -1.50 36.88
CA HIS A 789 -27.30 -2.32 38.03
C HIS A 789 -25.83 -2.78 37.94
N TYR A 790 -25.37 -3.11 36.73
CA TYR A 790 -23.98 -3.51 36.49
C TYR A 790 -22.99 -2.35 36.70
N GLU A 791 -23.34 -1.14 36.27
CA GLU A 791 -22.55 0.08 36.55
C GLU A 791 -22.44 0.36 38.05
N GLN A 792 -23.52 0.16 38.82
CA GLN A 792 -23.48 0.30 40.28
C GLN A 792 -22.56 -0.74 40.93
N LEU A 793 -22.60 -1.99 40.47
CA LEU A 793 -21.71 -3.06 40.91
C LEU A 793 -20.24 -2.73 40.65
N THR A 794 -19.91 -2.29 39.43
CA THR A 794 -18.54 -1.97 39.04
C THR A 794 -17.99 -0.74 39.77
N ASN A 795 -18.78 0.33 39.92
CA ASN A 795 -18.39 1.51 40.70
C ASN A 795 -18.18 1.19 42.20
N SER A 796 -18.95 0.26 42.75
CA SER A 796 -18.77 -0.22 44.13
C SER A 796 -17.47 -1.03 44.29
N LYS A 797 -17.06 -1.80 43.27
CA LYS A 797 -15.78 -2.54 43.29
C LYS A 797 -14.56 -1.63 43.11
N VAL A 798 -14.62 -0.62 42.23
CA VAL A 798 -13.52 0.34 42.01
C VAL A 798 -13.26 1.19 43.26
N SER A 799 -14.32 1.58 43.98
CA SER A 799 -14.19 2.33 45.25
C SER A 799 -13.65 1.47 46.41
N ILE A 800 -13.89 0.16 46.40
CA ILE A 800 -13.26 -0.79 47.33
C ILE A 800 -11.78 -1.03 46.98
N GLU A 801 -11.44 -1.16 45.70
CA GLU A 801 -10.04 -1.30 45.25
C GLU A 801 -9.20 -0.03 45.46
N GLN A 802 -9.78 1.17 45.31
CA GLN A 802 -9.13 2.44 45.68
C GLN A 802 -8.93 2.56 47.20
N ARG A 803 -9.92 2.15 48.03
CA ARG A 803 -9.74 2.10 49.49
C ARG A 803 -8.74 1.03 49.95
N GLN A 804 -8.67 -0.11 49.26
CA GLN A 804 -7.66 -1.13 49.54
C GLN A 804 -6.26 -0.69 49.09
N ARG A 805 -6.13 0.02 47.96
CA ARG A 805 -4.86 0.64 47.54
C ARG A 805 -4.40 1.74 48.49
N GLU A 806 -5.29 2.55 49.05
CA GLU A 806 -4.92 3.55 50.07
C GLU A 806 -4.56 2.92 51.43
N SER A 807 -5.05 1.71 51.74
CA SER A 807 -4.68 0.99 52.97
C SER A 807 -3.40 0.16 52.87
N VAL A 808 -2.83 -0.02 51.67
CA VAL A 808 -1.64 -0.87 51.42
C VAL A 808 -0.42 -0.05 50.98
N ILE A 809 -0.49 1.30 50.94
CA ILE A 809 0.71 2.17 50.93
C ILE A 809 1.27 2.27 52.35
N SER A 810 1.64 1.11 52.90
CA SER A 810 2.37 0.95 54.14
C SER A 810 2.72 -0.52 54.21
N VAL A 811 3.98 -0.83 53.87
CA VAL A 811 4.68 -2.13 53.96
C VAL A 811 4.91 -2.83 52.61
N LEU A 812 6.16 -2.66 52.16
CA LEU A 812 7.02 -3.55 51.35
C LEU A 812 6.96 -3.49 49.82
N SER A 813 8.01 -2.86 49.29
CA SER A 813 8.74 -3.28 48.10
C SER A 813 9.18 -4.75 48.20
N LYS A 814 8.85 -5.57 47.19
CA LYS A 814 9.71 -6.65 46.64
C LYS A 814 9.08 -7.26 45.37
N LYS A 815 9.95 -7.56 44.40
CA LYS A 815 9.69 -8.33 43.18
C LYS A 815 9.27 -9.77 43.52
N GLU A 816 8.34 -10.32 42.75
CA GLU A 816 8.13 -11.77 42.47
C GLU A 816 7.25 -11.84 41.20
N GLU A 817 7.80 -12.22 40.04
CA GLU A 817 7.77 -13.57 39.43
C GLU A 817 6.36 -14.09 39.07
N ILE A 818 6.05 -14.06 37.77
CA ILE A 818 4.80 -14.52 37.17
C ILE A 818 4.98 -15.98 36.74
N PHE A 819 4.22 -16.88 37.36
CA PHE A 819 3.99 -18.25 36.91
C PHE A 819 3.04 -18.30 35.69
N PRO A 820 3.20 -19.28 34.77
CA PRO A 820 2.36 -19.42 33.58
C PRO A 820 1.01 -20.09 33.91
N PRO A 821 -0.09 -19.74 33.22
CA PRO A 821 -1.36 -20.46 33.36
C PRO A 821 -1.36 -21.77 32.55
N SER A 822 -1.94 -22.80 33.16
CA SER A 822 -1.87 -24.22 32.83
C SER A 822 -2.55 -24.66 31.52
N ASP A 823 -1.84 -25.48 30.75
CA ASP A 823 -2.31 -26.31 29.62
C ASP A 823 -3.22 -27.46 30.09
N LYS A 824 -4.55 -27.30 30.01
CA LYS A 824 -5.48 -28.42 30.23
C LYS A 824 -6.59 -28.62 29.19
N TRP A 825 -6.54 -27.91 28.06
CA TRP A 825 -7.52 -28.07 26.97
C TRP A 825 -6.93 -28.41 25.59
N LYS A 826 -5.62 -28.66 25.50
CA LYS A 826 -4.98 -29.20 24.28
C LYS A 826 -5.16 -30.72 24.07
N GLY A 827 -5.82 -31.41 25.01
CA GLY A 827 -5.89 -32.89 25.02
C GLY A 827 -7.13 -33.52 24.39
N LEU A 828 -7.90 -32.82 23.56
CA LEU A 828 -9.19 -33.33 23.03
C LEU A 828 -9.37 -33.26 21.50
N HIS A 829 -8.37 -32.81 20.73
CA HIS A 829 -8.45 -32.76 19.27
C HIS A 829 -7.49 -33.71 18.52
N ASP A 830 -6.65 -34.49 19.20
CA ASP A 830 -5.64 -35.36 18.56
C ASP A 830 -6.13 -36.80 18.23
N LYS A 831 -7.43 -37.02 18.07
CA LYS A 831 -7.96 -38.36 17.71
C LYS A 831 -9.06 -38.32 16.68
N SER A 832 -8.76 -37.78 15.49
CA SER A 832 -9.42 -38.20 14.25
C SER A 832 -8.62 -37.82 13.00
N GLU A 833 -7.31 -38.07 13.00
CA GLU A 833 -6.53 -38.13 11.76
C GLU A 833 -5.97 -39.54 11.60
N THR A 834 -6.78 -40.40 11.01
CA THR A 834 -6.28 -41.65 10.42
C THR A 834 -6.75 -41.70 8.98
N GLU A 835 -5.75 -41.58 8.11
CA GLU A 835 -5.68 -42.13 6.75
C GLU A 835 -6.71 -41.65 5.72
N ILE A 836 -6.37 -40.53 5.05
CA ILE A 836 -6.75 -40.32 3.65
C ILE A 836 -5.46 -40.17 2.83
N SER A 837 -5.32 -41.09 1.87
CA SER A 837 -4.20 -41.26 0.95
C SER A 837 -3.78 -39.95 0.25
N LYS A 838 -2.52 -39.55 0.44
CA LYS A 838 -1.87 -38.40 -0.21
C LYS A 838 -1.62 -38.67 -1.71
N THR A 839 -2.38 -38.04 -2.60
CA THR A 839 -1.89 -37.77 -3.97
C THR A 839 -0.94 -36.57 -3.88
N LYS A 840 0.35 -36.77 -4.16
CA LYS A 840 1.38 -35.72 -4.04
C LYS A 840 1.22 -34.65 -5.14
N LEU A 841 1.42 -33.39 -4.77
CA LEU A 841 1.29 -32.24 -5.68
C LEU A 841 2.41 -32.24 -6.74
N PRO A 842 2.19 -31.77 -7.98
CA PRO A 842 3.22 -31.67 -9.01
C PRO A 842 4.50 -30.91 -8.58
N THR A 843 4.37 -29.79 -7.87
CA THR A 843 5.53 -29.04 -7.36
C THR A 843 6.35 -29.84 -6.34
N GLU A 844 5.69 -30.60 -5.46
CA GLU A 844 6.38 -31.50 -4.51
C GLU A 844 7.08 -32.65 -5.22
N LEU A 845 6.47 -33.18 -6.28
CA LEU A 845 7.08 -34.20 -7.13
C LEU A 845 8.32 -33.65 -7.83
N LEU A 846 8.25 -32.43 -8.36
CA LEU A 846 9.37 -31.77 -9.03
C LEU A 846 10.51 -31.44 -8.06
N MET A 847 10.20 -30.85 -6.90
CA MET A 847 11.20 -30.56 -5.86
C MET A 847 11.87 -31.83 -5.36
N LYS A 848 11.08 -32.88 -5.09
CA LYS A 848 11.64 -34.16 -4.67
C LYS A 848 12.55 -34.75 -5.77
N ARG A 849 12.13 -34.66 -7.03
CA ARG A 849 12.89 -35.15 -8.19
C ARG A 849 14.21 -34.37 -8.36
N LEU A 850 14.16 -33.04 -8.33
CA LEU A 850 15.34 -32.17 -8.44
C LEU A 850 16.30 -32.32 -7.25
N SER A 851 15.79 -32.50 -6.03
CA SER A 851 16.63 -32.77 -4.85
C SER A 851 17.42 -34.07 -4.95
N ALA A 852 16.94 -35.02 -5.76
CA ALA A 852 17.65 -36.27 -6.02
C ALA A 852 18.68 -36.14 -7.16
N LEU A 853 18.53 -35.15 -8.03
CA LEU A 853 19.36 -34.93 -9.23
C LEU A 853 20.47 -33.89 -9.02
N ILE A 854 20.27 -32.92 -8.12
CA ILE A 854 21.23 -31.86 -7.81
C ILE A 854 21.97 -32.21 -6.53
N HIS A 855 23.27 -32.50 -6.65
CA HIS A 855 24.11 -32.88 -5.50
C HIS A 855 24.88 -31.71 -4.87
N ASP A 856 24.85 -30.52 -5.49
CA ASP A 856 25.42 -29.29 -4.94
C ASP A 856 24.34 -28.55 -4.15
N ASP A 857 24.51 -28.47 -2.83
CA ASP A 857 23.53 -27.87 -1.90
C ASP A 857 23.23 -26.39 -2.22
N GLY A 858 24.21 -25.64 -2.73
CA GLY A 858 24.04 -24.22 -3.09
C GLY A 858 23.35 -24.02 -4.45
N VAL A 859 23.49 -24.97 -5.37
CA VAL A 859 22.73 -25.01 -6.63
C VAL A 859 21.30 -25.50 -6.36
N TRP A 860 21.13 -26.47 -5.47
CA TRP A 860 19.84 -26.97 -5.04
C TRP A 860 19.01 -25.91 -4.31
N GLU A 861 19.57 -25.17 -3.34
CA GLU A 861 18.84 -24.09 -2.68
C GLU A 861 18.38 -23.02 -3.68
N ARG A 862 19.22 -22.64 -4.64
CA ARG A 862 18.85 -21.67 -5.68
C ARG A 862 17.75 -22.19 -6.58
N ALA A 863 17.85 -23.43 -7.06
CA ALA A 863 16.80 -24.05 -7.87
C ALA A 863 15.50 -24.20 -7.07
N ARG A 864 15.58 -24.59 -5.79
CA ARG A 864 14.42 -24.73 -4.90
C ARG A 864 13.69 -23.40 -4.71
N ASN A 865 14.41 -22.33 -4.40
CA ASN A 865 13.80 -21.00 -4.23
C ASN A 865 13.08 -20.57 -5.52
N VAL A 866 13.68 -20.82 -6.69
CA VAL A 866 13.02 -20.53 -7.97
C VAL A 866 11.76 -21.36 -8.15
N ILE A 867 11.80 -22.68 -7.90
CA ILE A 867 10.64 -23.56 -8.06
C ILE A 867 9.51 -23.20 -7.06
N GLU A 868 9.85 -22.80 -5.84
CA GLU A 868 8.89 -22.32 -4.84
C GLU A 868 8.26 -20.97 -5.23
N ASP A 869 8.96 -20.14 -6.00
CA ASP A 869 8.53 -18.81 -6.46
C ASP A 869 7.78 -18.81 -7.81
N ILE A 870 7.69 -19.95 -8.53
CA ILE A 870 6.96 -20.04 -9.81
C ILE A 870 5.45 -19.86 -9.56
N THR A 871 4.88 -18.81 -10.16
CA THR A 871 3.45 -18.48 -10.05
C THR A 871 2.58 -19.07 -11.17
N ASP A 872 3.19 -19.53 -12.28
CA ASP A 872 2.48 -20.17 -13.40
C ASP A 872 2.55 -21.72 -13.31
N PRO A 873 1.41 -22.42 -13.08
CA PRO A 873 1.39 -23.87 -12.98
C PRO A 873 1.84 -24.60 -14.26
N LYS A 874 1.74 -23.97 -15.43
CA LYS A 874 2.16 -24.58 -16.71
C LYS A 874 3.67 -24.81 -16.76
N ILE A 875 4.45 -23.95 -16.10
CA ILE A 875 5.91 -24.08 -16.06
C ILE A 875 6.31 -25.30 -15.22
N ILE A 876 5.61 -25.56 -14.10
CA ILE A 876 5.83 -26.75 -13.26
C ILE A 876 5.51 -28.03 -14.04
N GLU A 877 4.40 -28.04 -14.77
CA GLU A 877 4.02 -29.17 -15.62
C GLU A 877 5.03 -29.42 -16.75
N GLN A 878 5.52 -28.34 -17.38
CA GLN A 878 6.56 -28.41 -18.40
C GLN A 878 7.87 -28.98 -17.83
N LEU A 879 8.31 -28.51 -16.65
CA LEU A 879 9.51 -29.02 -16.00
C LEU A 879 9.40 -30.51 -15.62
N LEU A 880 8.23 -30.93 -15.15
CA LEU A 880 7.96 -32.34 -14.87
C LEU A 880 7.97 -33.22 -16.13
N SER A 881 7.69 -32.66 -17.30
CA SER A 881 7.70 -33.39 -18.57
C SER A 881 9.11 -33.74 -19.07
N TYR A 882 10.15 -33.02 -18.63
CA TYR A 882 11.53 -33.32 -19.00
C TYR A 882 12.07 -34.58 -18.28
N ASN A 883 13.00 -35.30 -18.92
CA ASN A 883 13.68 -36.44 -18.29
C ASN A 883 14.79 -35.99 -17.33
N ASP A 884 15.31 -36.93 -16.53
CA ASP A 884 16.29 -36.64 -15.49
C ASP A 884 17.59 -36.06 -16.05
N GLN A 885 18.05 -36.54 -17.22
CA GLN A 885 19.24 -36.01 -17.89
C GLN A 885 19.07 -34.55 -18.34
N SER A 886 17.87 -34.20 -18.83
CA SER A 886 17.53 -32.82 -19.20
C SER A 886 17.49 -31.93 -17.97
N LEU A 887 16.93 -32.41 -16.85
CA LEU A 887 16.79 -31.64 -15.62
C LEU A 887 18.10 -31.51 -14.83
N SER A 888 19.05 -32.43 -15.01
CA SER A 888 20.35 -32.39 -14.32
C SER A 888 21.50 -31.80 -15.16
N ALA A 889 21.23 -31.43 -16.42
CA ALA A 889 22.26 -30.85 -17.29
C ALA A 889 22.67 -29.45 -16.80
N PRO A 890 23.98 -29.11 -16.74
CA PRO A 890 24.45 -27.84 -16.18
C PRO A 890 23.81 -26.60 -16.81
N ASP A 891 23.67 -26.56 -18.13
CA ASP A 891 23.09 -25.41 -18.84
C ASP A 891 21.58 -25.29 -18.61
N ASN A 892 20.86 -26.41 -18.54
CA ASN A 892 19.43 -26.42 -18.23
C ASN A 892 19.16 -26.10 -16.75
N LEU A 893 20.00 -26.59 -15.83
CA LEU A 893 19.96 -26.22 -14.42
C LEU A 893 20.20 -24.72 -14.23
N LYS A 894 21.15 -24.17 -14.98
CA LYS A 894 21.38 -22.73 -15.02
C LYS A 894 20.17 -21.99 -15.60
N ALA A 895 19.55 -22.49 -16.66
CA ALA A 895 18.32 -21.91 -17.21
C ALA A 895 17.14 -21.98 -16.21
N ILE A 896 17.02 -23.06 -15.42
CA ILE A 896 16.02 -23.19 -14.35
C ILE A 896 16.31 -22.16 -13.25
N ILE A 897 17.56 -22.04 -12.80
CA ILE A 897 17.97 -21.09 -11.74
C ILE A 897 17.85 -19.64 -12.20
N ASP A 898 18.11 -19.37 -13.48
CA ASP A 898 18.00 -18.05 -14.09
C ASP A 898 16.58 -17.75 -14.60
N GLU A 899 15.59 -18.63 -14.36
CA GLU A 899 14.19 -18.51 -14.78
C GLU A 899 13.97 -18.39 -16.31
N ARG A 900 14.96 -18.82 -17.09
CA ARG A 900 14.92 -18.86 -18.55
C ARG A 900 14.32 -20.18 -19.04
N PHE A 901 13.10 -20.50 -18.60
CA PHE A 901 12.47 -21.81 -18.85
C PHE A 901 12.28 -22.14 -20.34
N ALA A 902 12.16 -21.12 -21.19
CA ALA A 902 12.08 -21.29 -22.65
C ALA A 902 13.40 -21.77 -23.30
N GLU A 903 14.53 -21.64 -22.59
CA GLU A 903 15.86 -22.03 -23.06
C GLU A 903 16.24 -23.46 -22.63
N ILE A 904 15.33 -24.19 -21.95
CA ILE A 904 15.58 -25.57 -21.52
C ILE A 904 15.46 -26.52 -22.71
N HIS A 905 16.56 -27.20 -23.02
CA HIS A 905 16.60 -28.16 -24.13
C HIS A 905 16.41 -29.59 -23.62
N ALA A 906 15.45 -30.31 -24.19
CA ALA A 906 15.27 -31.74 -23.91
C ALA A 906 16.47 -32.54 -24.49
N ILE A 907 17.09 -33.34 -23.64
CA ILE A 907 18.17 -34.27 -23.98
C ILE A 907 17.56 -35.66 -24.13
N GLU A 908 17.72 -36.30 -25.29
CA GLU A 908 17.21 -37.66 -25.53
C GLU A 908 17.90 -38.69 -24.63
N ASP A 909 17.13 -39.61 -24.05
CA ASP A 909 17.66 -40.71 -23.24
C ASP A 909 18.54 -41.61 -24.12
N LYS A 910 19.86 -41.60 -23.90
CA LYS A 910 20.73 -42.66 -24.41
C LYS A 910 20.40 -43.96 -23.67
N GLN A 911 19.60 -44.83 -24.29
CA GLN A 911 19.45 -46.21 -23.84
C GLN A 911 20.85 -46.85 -23.73
N ALA A 912 21.21 -47.27 -22.52
CA ALA A 912 22.36 -48.13 -22.30
C ALA A 912 22.14 -49.44 -23.06
N VAL A 913 22.94 -49.66 -24.09
CA VAL A 913 23.06 -50.96 -24.76
C VAL A 913 23.59 -51.95 -23.72
N ALA A 914 22.73 -52.86 -23.28
CA ALA A 914 23.15 -54.05 -22.56
C ALA A 914 23.92 -54.95 -23.54
N GLU A 915 25.23 -55.08 -23.33
CA GLU A 915 26.01 -56.18 -23.90
C GLU A 915 25.52 -57.49 -23.27
N ALA A 916 24.60 -58.17 -23.95
CA ALA A 916 24.25 -59.56 -23.66
C ALA A 916 25.04 -60.47 -24.62
N SER A 917 25.89 -61.30 -24.03
CA SER A 917 26.64 -62.37 -24.66
C SER A 917 25.73 -63.30 -25.49
N ASP A 918 26.13 -63.54 -26.74
CA ASP A 918 25.62 -64.61 -27.58
C ASP A 918 25.79 -65.98 -26.91
N LYS A 919 24.67 -66.65 -26.62
CA LYS A 919 24.50 -68.10 -26.80
C LYS A 919 23.06 -68.41 -27.23
N VAL A 920 22.89 -68.46 -28.54
CA VAL A 920 22.24 -69.52 -29.34
C VAL A 920 21.11 -70.31 -28.65
N SER A 921 19.91 -70.20 -29.26
CA SER A 921 19.05 -71.33 -29.70
C SER A 921 17.58 -71.30 -29.26
N VAL A 922 16.74 -71.01 -30.26
CA VAL A 922 15.58 -71.82 -30.70
C VAL A 922 14.20 -71.50 -30.10
N ARG A 923 13.43 -70.87 -31.00
CA ARG A 923 12.05 -71.19 -31.44
C ARG A 923 10.87 -71.09 -30.47
N GLN A 924 9.92 -70.31 -31.01
CA GLN A 924 8.53 -70.69 -31.31
C GLN A 924 7.44 -70.38 -30.29
N THR A 925 6.74 -69.29 -30.64
CA THR A 925 5.28 -69.18 -30.89
C THR A 925 4.28 -69.27 -29.74
N LEU A 926 3.37 -68.28 -29.82
CA LEU A 926 1.95 -68.24 -29.45
C LEU A 926 1.65 -68.06 -27.95
N PHE A 927 1.22 -66.86 -27.56
CA PHE A 927 -0.17 -66.40 -27.73
C PHE A 927 -0.22 -64.91 -28.06
#